data_AF-I5AZ67-F1
#
_entry.id   AF-I5AZ67-F1
#
_cell.length_a   1.000
_cell.length_b   1.000
_cell.length_c   1.000
_cell.angle_alpha   90.00
_cell.angle_beta   90.00
_cell.angle_gamma   90.00
#
_symmetry.space_group_name_H-M   'P 1'
#
loop_
_entity.id
_entity.type
_entity.pdbx_description
1 polymer ?
#
loop_
_entity_poly.entity_id
_entity_poly.type
_entity_poly.pdbx_seq_one_letter_code
_entity_poly.pdbx_strand_id
1 'polypeptide(L)'
;MGKNTHKDQKPFVAWFKDLRIEDVPLVGGKNASLGEMYRNLSPKGVSIPNGFAVTAHAYTYLLEKSKAMDRVREILSDLDTHDMDNLQERGARVRNLIRSLEFPGEVYKEIASAYAKLEEEYGKNVDVAVRSSATAEDLPDASFAGQQDTYLNIRGVEDLVDACHRCFASLFTNRAISYREDKGFDHFSIALSIAVQKMVRSDLASSGVMFSIDTESGFRDAVFITGAYGLGENVVQGAVNPDEWYVFKPTLKQGFKPIIMKKTGGKAIKMIYTTDAKQPTKNVAVPDEDRRRLVLRDDEVVELGRMACVIEDHYSAKAGYLKPMDIEWAKDGETGKLFIVQARPETVHTLKDQAVLREFHLKEKGEVVCTGQSVGELIGQGGVNVIKSAQMISRFQKGQVLVTDMTDPDWEPVMKIAGAIVTNRGGRTCHAAIVSRELGIPCIVGAGNATTRMETGQEVTVDCSQGSVGYVYAGLLPYEVKETNLENLPKTKTKIMLNLASPEQAFEKSFIPNHGVGLAREEFIINSYIKIHPLALLRYDELGDEILKRAIADMTIGYNDKSEYFVDKLAEGVGMLAAAFYPKPVIVRLSDFKTNEYANLIGGTQFEPGEENPMIGWRGASRYYAKEYKEAFGLECKAMLKIRNEMGLHNVQVMIPFCRTLDEARQVIDTMAEFGLCQGEDGFKIICMCEIPSNVILAEEFLEIFDGFSIGTNDLTQLLLGVDRDSSLVSHVYDERNPAVKKMVRQVIEIAVKKGKYIGICGQAPSDYLEFAEFVVECGIETMSLNPDTVIKTTLAVAELEKKLGI
;
A
#
# COMPACT_ATOMS: atom_id res chain seq x y z
N MET A 1 16.83 -59.16 -24.66
CA MET A 1 16.11 -58.02 -25.26
C MET A 1 14.69 -58.00 -24.72
N GLY A 2 14.44 -57.26 -23.64
CA GLY A 2 13.11 -56.93 -23.16
C GLY A 2 13.10 -55.43 -22.93
N LYS A 3 12.53 -54.68 -23.87
CA LYS A 3 12.38 -53.23 -23.74
C LYS A 3 11.39 -52.97 -22.60
N ASN A 4 11.86 -52.32 -21.55
CA ASN A 4 11.06 -51.81 -20.45
C ASN A 4 10.20 -50.66 -20.98
N THR A 5 8.91 -50.90 -21.23
CA THR A 5 7.96 -49.95 -21.86
C THR A 5 7.20 -49.06 -20.86
N HIS A 6 7.70 -48.86 -19.63
CA HIS A 6 7.02 -48.05 -18.61
C HIS A 6 7.54 -46.60 -18.47
N LYS A 7 7.91 -45.94 -19.57
CA LYS A 7 8.42 -44.54 -19.53
C LYS A 7 7.44 -43.45 -19.96
N ASP A 8 6.21 -43.77 -20.34
CA ASP A 8 5.27 -42.79 -20.95
C ASP A 8 3.91 -42.63 -20.24
N GLN A 9 3.70 -43.16 -19.03
CA GLN A 9 2.46 -42.88 -18.29
C GLN A 9 2.60 -41.61 -17.45
N LYS A 10 1.80 -40.58 -17.77
CA LYS A 10 1.69 -39.35 -16.97
C LYS A 10 1.14 -39.72 -15.58
N PRO A 11 1.73 -39.23 -14.47
CA PRO A 11 1.29 -39.62 -13.13
C PRO A 11 -0.07 -38.99 -12.77
N PHE A 12 -0.87 -39.64 -11.92
CA PHE A 12 -2.10 -39.04 -11.39
C PHE A 12 -1.83 -38.11 -10.21
N VAL A 13 -0.74 -38.36 -9.47
CA VAL A 13 -0.25 -37.50 -8.39
C VAL A 13 1.21 -37.07 -8.61
N ALA A 14 1.51 -35.79 -8.37
CA ALA A 14 2.87 -35.24 -8.41
C ALA A 14 3.18 -34.44 -7.13
N TRP A 15 4.32 -34.69 -6.48
CA TRP A 15 4.71 -33.98 -5.26
C TRP A 15 5.28 -32.60 -5.56
N PHE A 16 5.08 -31.62 -4.67
CA PHE A 16 5.61 -30.27 -4.88
C PHE A 16 7.12 -30.24 -5.12
N LYS A 17 7.90 -31.07 -4.42
CA LYS A 17 9.35 -31.20 -4.62
C LYS A 17 9.78 -31.58 -6.04
N ASP A 18 8.89 -32.25 -6.78
CA ASP A 18 9.17 -32.78 -8.12
C ASP A 18 8.69 -31.84 -9.23
N LEU A 19 7.87 -30.85 -8.90
CA LEU A 19 7.26 -29.90 -9.83
C LEU A 19 8.14 -28.67 -10.10
N ARG A 20 7.88 -28.02 -11.24
CA ARG A 20 8.49 -26.77 -11.69
C ARG A 20 7.45 -25.86 -12.32
N ILE A 21 7.80 -24.60 -12.54
CA ILE A 21 6.92 -23.65 -13.23
C ILE A 21 6.60 -24.07 -14.68
N GLU A 22 7.43 -24.89 -15.32
CA GLU A 22 7.16 -25.41 -16.65
C GLU A 22 6.05 -26.49 -16.69
N ASP A 23 5.66 -27.03 -15.53
CA ASP A 23 4.66 -28.10 -15.42
C ASP A 23 3.21 -27.57 -15.39
N VAL A 24 2.97 -26.28 -15.67
CA VAL A 24 1.63 -25.68 -15.76
C VAL A 24 0.64 -26.49 -16.60
N PRO A 25 0.99 -27.05 -17.77
CA PRO A 25 0.05 -27.89 -18.54
C PRO A 25 -0.36 -29.19 -17.83
N LEU A 26 0.43 -29.67 -16.86
CA LEU A 26 0.17 -30.90 -16.10
C LEU A 26 -0.58 -30.63 -14.79
N VAL A 27 -0.24 -29.55 -14.09
CA VAL A 27 -0.74 -29.30 -12.72
C VAL A 27 -1.41 -27.95 -12.52
N GLY A 28 -1.52 -27.13 -13.56
CA GLY A 28 -2.04 -25.78 -13.45
C GLY A 28 -1.06 -24.79 -12.82
N GLY A 29 -1.45 -23.52 -12.89
CA GLY A 29 -0.65 -22.37 -12.46
C GLY A 29 -0.18 -22.42 -11.01
N LYS A 30 -1.14 -22.52 -10.09
CA LYS A 30 -0.89 -22.55 -8.63
C LYS A 30 0.01 -23.70 -8.20
N ASN A 31 -0.24 -24.93 -8.66
CA ASN A 31 0.59 -26.07 -8.27
C ASN A 31 2.00 -25.99 -8.85
N ALA A 32 2.14 -25.53 -10.10
CA ALA A 32 3.44 -25.32 -10.71
C ALA A 32 4.24 -24.26 -9.93
N SER A 33 3.58 -23.17 -9.52
CA SER A 33 4.16 -22.14 -8.66
C SER A 33 4.55 -22.67 -7.28
N LEU A 34 3.67 -23.42 -6.61
CA LEU A 34 3.96 -24.08 -5.32
C LEU A 34 5.16 -25.03 -5.41
N GLY A 35 5.23 -25.82 -6.47
CA GLY A 35 6.35 -26.71 -6.73
C GLY A 35 7.65 -25.96 -6.98
N GLU A 36 7.61 -24.94 -7.83
CA GLU A 36 8.75 -24.06 -8.13
C GLU A 36 9.31 -23.44 -6.85
N MET A 37 8.44 -22.91 -6.00
CA MET A 37 8.83 -22.30 -4.73
C MET A 37 9.36 -23.35 -3.74
N TYR A 38 8.66 -24.46 -3.53
CA TYR A 38 9.06 -25.50 -2.57
C TYR A 38 10.44 -26.06 -2.91
N ARG A 39 10.68 -26.30 -4.21
CA ARG A 39 11.95 -26.84 -4.70
C ARG A 39 13.10 -25.84 -4.61
N ASN A 40 12.89 -24.60 -5.05
CA ASN A 40 14.00 -23.66 -5.29
C ASN A 40 14.16 -22.59 -4.20
N LEU A 41 13.10 -22.31 -3.43
CA LEU A 41 13.08 -21.22 -2.44
C LEU A 41 13.11 -21.72 -0.99
N SER A 42 12.67 -22.95 -0.70
CA SER A 42 12.85 -23.53 0.64
C SER A 42 14.32 -23.61 1.08
N PRO A 43 15.29 -23.98 0.22
CA PRO A 43 16.71 -23.87 0.55
C PRO A 43 17.21 -22.43 0.77
N LYS A 44 16.48 -21.43 0.28
CA LYS A 44 16.77 -20.00 0.43
C LYS A 44 16.03 -19.36 1.61
N GLY A 45 15.37 -20.16 2.46
CA GLY A 45 14.69 -19.69 3.66
C GLY A 45 13.20 -19.36 3.49
N VAL A 46 12.57 -19.70 2.35
CA VAL A 46 11.13 -19.53 2.17
C VAL A 46 10.39 -20.81 2.63
N SER A 47 9.73 -20.73 3.78
CA SER A 47 8.97 -21.85 4.36
C SER A 47 7.67 -22.06 3.60
N ILE A 48 7.46 -23.26 3.04
CA ILE A 48 6.25 -23.61 2.28
C ILE A 48 5.70 -24.93 2.83
N PRO A 49 4.40 -25.02 3.15
CA PRO A 49 3.82 -26.28 3.61
C PRO A 49 3.88 -27.34 2.51
N ASN A 50 4.28 -28.55 2.87
CA ASN A 50 4.41 -29.64 1.93
C ASN A 50 3.04 -30.14 1.44
N GLY A 51 3.04 -30.87 0.32
CA GLY A 51 1.84 -31.35 -0.33
C GLY A 51 2.10 -31.97 -1.70
N PHE A 52 1.01 -32.26 -2.40
CA PHE A 52 1.03 -32.85 -3.73
C PHE A 52 -0.11 -32.31 -4.59
N ALA A 53 0.05 -32.40 -5.91
CA ALA A 53 -0.95 -32.08 -6.89
C ALA A 53 -1.60 -33.36 -7.42
N VAL A 54 -2.93 -33.40 -7.49
CA VAL A 54 -3.68 -34.32 -8.35
C VAL A 54 -3.68 -33.72 -9.76
N THR A 55 -3.08 -34.42 -10.72
CA THR A 55 -2.75 -33.83 -12.03
C THR A 55 -3.99 -33.63 -12.91
N ALA A 56 -3.87 -32.75 -13.90
CA ALA A 56 -4.84 -32.62 -14.98
C ALA A 56 -5.09 -33.96 -15.72
N HIS A 57 -4.09 -34.85 -15.73
CA HIS A 57 -4.27 -36.18 -16.29
C HIS A 57 -5.30 -37.01 -15.51
N ALA A 58 -5.29 -36.95 -14.17
CA ALA A 58 -6.28 -37.64 -13.34
C ALA A 58 -7.70 -37.18 -13.62
N TYR A 59 -7.88 -35.87 -13.86
CA TYR A 59 -9.15 -35.30 -14.29
C TYR A 59 -9.61 -35.84 -15.64
N THR A 60 -8.74 -35.78 -16.66
CA THR A 60 -9.07 -36.30 -18.00
C THR A 60 -9.39 -37.80 -17.95
N TYR A 61 -8.63 -38.57 -17.18
CA TYR A 61 -8.82 -40.02 -17.04
C TYR A 61 -10.16 -40.36 -16.38
N LEU A 62 -10.58 -39.63 -15.34
CA LEU A 62 -11.90 -39.76 -14.71
C LEU A 62 -13.03 -39.59 -15.74
N LEU A 63 -12.95 -38.54 -16.57
CA LEU A 63 -13.99 -38.22 -17.55
C LEU A 63 -14.02 -39.20 -18.73
N GLU A 64 -12.86 -39.67 -19.18
CA GLU A 64 -12.74 -40.69 -20.24
C GLU A 64 -13.27 -42.04 -19.78
N LYS A 65 -12.86 -42.53 -18.60
CA LYS A 65 -13.31 -43.82 -18.07
C LYS A 65 -14.81 -43.90 -17.84
N SER A 66 -15.40 -42.78 -17.43
CA SER A 66 -16.85 -42.65 -17.18
C SER A 66 -17.66 -42.29 -18.43
N LYS A 67 -17.01 -42.01 -19.57
CA LYS A 67 -17.64 -41.45 -20.78
C LYS A 67 -18.52 -40.22 -20.49
N ALA A 68 -18.13 -39.43 -19.48
CA ALA A 68 -18.91 -38.29 -19.03
C ALA A 68 -18.84 -37.11 -20.01
N MET A 69 -17.77 -37.00 -20.81
CA MET A 69 -17.54 -35.87 -21.72
C MET A 69 -18.67 -35.67 -22.74
N ASP A 70 -19.17 -36.75 -23.34
CA ASP A 70 -20.23 -36.66 -24.33
C ASP A 70 -21.55 -36.18 -23.70
N ARG A 71 -21.80 -36.57 -22.45
CA ARG A 71 -22.96 -36.11 -21.67
C ARG A 71 -22.82 -34.64 -21.26
N VAL A 72 -21.61 -34.19 -20.93
CA VAL A 72 -21.35 -32.76 -20.64
C VAL A 72 -21.60 -31.92 -21.90
N ARG A 73 -21.12 -32.38 -23.07
CA ARG A 73 -21.40 -31.71 -24.37
C ARG A 73 -22.89 -31.59 -24.66
N GLU A 74 -23.65 -32.66 -24.43
CA GLU A 74 -25.10 -32.65 -24.61
C GLU A 74 -25.78 -31.62 -23.70
N ILE A 75 -25.42 -31.59 -22.41
CA ILE A 75 -25.98 -30.64 -21.43
C ILE A 75 -25.68 -29.18 -21.81
N LEU A 76 -24.50 -28.90 -22.38
CA LEU A 76 -24.06 -27.55 -22.75
C LEU A 76 -24.38 -27.16 -24.21
N SER A 77 -25.05 -28.03 -24.98
CA SER A 77 -25.24 -27.84 -26.43
C SER A 77 -26.10 -26.62 -26.80
N ASP A 78 -27.00 -26.22 -25.91
CA ASP A 78 -27.88 -25.06 -26.00
C ASP A 78 -27.65 -24.06 -24.84
N LEU A 79 -26.40 -23.98 -24.38
CA LEU A 79 -25.97 -23.02 -23.36
C LEU A 79 -26.13 -21.58 -23.90
N ASP A 80 -26.83 -20.75 -23.14
CA ASP A 80 -26.87 -19.30 -23.34
C ASP A 80 -26.36 -18.61 -22.08
N THR A 81 -25.18 -17.98 -22.17
CA THR A 81 -24.56 -17.27 -21.04
C THR A 81 -25.20 -15.92 -20.74
N HIS A 82 -26.06 -15.41 -21.62
CA HIS A 82 -26.83 -14.19 -21.41
C HIS A 82 -28.20 -14.48 -20.76
N ASP A 83 -28.62 -15.74 -20.72
CA ASP A 83 -29.75 -16.23 -19.94
C ASP A 83 -29.24 -16.88 -18.64
N MET A 84 -29.41 -16.17 -17.52
CA MET A 84 -28.93 -16.63 -16.22
C MET A 84 -29.62 -17.90 -15.73
N ASP A 85 -30.89 -18.13 -16.07
CA ASP A 85 -31.62 -19.32 -15.65
C ASP A 85 -31.11 -20.54 -16.43
N ASN A 86 -30.87 -20.38 -17.74
CA ASN A 86 -30.21 -21.38 -18.58
C ASN A 86 -28.83 -21.74 -18.02
N LEU A 87 -27.96 -20.74 -17.83
CA LEU A 87 -26.61 -20.93 -17.31
C LEU A 87 -26.60 -21.65 -15.95
N GLN A 88 -27.49 -21.26 -15.03
CA GLN A 88 -27.61 -21.87 -13.70
C GLN A 88 -28.04 -23.34 -13.80
N GLU A 89 -29.07 -23.65 -14.59
CA GLU A 89 -29.56 -25.00 -14.77
C GLU A 89 -28.48 -25.91 -15.37
N ARG A 90 -27.84 -25.47 -16.46
CA ARG A 90 -26.83 -26.26 -17.17
C ARG A 90 -25.58 -26.46 -16.33
N GLY A 91 -25.08 -25.40 -15.70
CA GLY A 91 -23.97 -25.48 -14.75
C GLY A 91 -24.27 -26.47 -13.62
N ALA A 92 -25.45 -26.39 -12.99
CA ALA A 92 -25.82 -27.31 -11.92
C ALA A 92 -25.92 -28.77 -12.38
N ARG A 93 -26.47 -29.03 -13.57
CA ARG A 93 -26.56 -30.38 -14.15
C ARG A 93 -25.18 -30.97 -14.43
N VAL A 94 -24.26 -30.21 -14.99
CA VAL A 94 -22.88 -30.66 -15.21
C VAL A 94 -22.17 -30.94 -13.88
N ARG A 95 -22.28 -30.04 -12.89
CA ARG A 95 -21.67 -30.25 -11.57
C ARG A 95 -22.20 -31.51 -10.88
N ASN A 96 -23.52 -31.73 -10.91
CA ASN A 96 -24.14 -32.93 -10.33
C ASN A 96 -23.71 -34.20 -11.07
N LEU A 97 -23.57 -34.14 -12.39
CA LEU A 97 -23.04 -35.26 -13.18
C LEU A 97 -21.63 -35.62 -12.72
N ILE A 98 -20.71 -34.64 -12.65
CA ILE A 98 -19.32 -34.87 -12.24
C ILE A 98 -19.23 -35.42 -10.81
N ARG A 99 -20.03 -34.88 -9.89
CA ARG A 99 -20.10 -35.36 -8.50
C ARG A 99 -20.63 -36.80 -8.37
N SER A 100 -21.42 -37.26 -9.34
CA SER A 100 -21.97 -38.62 -9.36
C SER A 100 -21.05 -39.67 -9.95
N LEU A 101 -19.91 -39.26 -10.54
CA LEU A 101 -18.95 -40.19 -11.13
C LEU A 101 -18.21 -40.95 -10.03
N GLU A 102 -17.84 -42.20 -10.30
CA GLU A 102 -16.95 -42.95 -9.42
C GLU A 102 -15.49 -42.69 -9.81
N PHE A 103 -14.64 -42.39 -8.82
CA PHE A 103 -13.20 -42.29 -9.04
C PHE A 103 -12.65 -43.63 -9.55
N PRO A 104 -11.85 -43.64 -10.65
CA PRO A 104 -11.12 -44.83 -11.03
C PRO A 104 -10.25 -45.32 -9.87
N GLY A 105 -10.32 -46.63 -9.55
CA GLY A 105 -9.63 -47.19 -8.40
C GLY A 105 -8.10 -46.98 -8.40
N GLU A 106 -7.50 -46.74 -9.57
CA GLU A 106 -6.08 -46.38 -9.72
C GLU A 106 -5.80 -44.96 -9.20
N VAL A 107 -6.64 -43.98 -9.56
CA VAL A 107 -6.54 -42.59 -9.11
C VAL A 107 -6.77 -42.50 -7.60
N TYR A 108 -7.80 -43.19 -7.10
CA TYR A 108 -8.09 -43.25 -5.65
C TYR A 108 -6.88 -43.79 -4.87
N LYS A 109 -6.27 -44.89 -5.34
CA LYS A 109 -5.11 -45.50 -4.66
C LYS A 109 -3.89 -44.57 -4.63
N GLU A 110 -3.63 -43.83 -5.71
CA GLU A 110 -2.53 -42.87 -5.73
C GLU A 110 -2.77 -41.70 -4.76
N ILE A 111 -3.98 -41.13 -4.73
CA ILE A 111 -4.36 -40.07 -3.78
C ILE A 111 -4.24 -40.57 -2.35
N ALA A 112 -4.79 -41.76 -2.05
CA ALA A 112 -4.74 -42.37 -0.73
C ALA A 112 -3.29 -42.65 -0.28
N SER A 113 -2.44 -43.16 -1.17
CA SER A 113 -1.03 -43.41 -0.88
C SER A 113 -0.25 -42.12 -0.64
N ALA A 114 -0.54 -41.05 -1.39
CA ALA A 114 0.08 -39.75 -1.20
C ALA A 114 -0.35 -39.10 0.13
N TYR A 115 -1.64 -39.21 0.49
CA TYR A 115 -2.14 -38.75 1.78
C TYR A 115 -1.51 -39.51 2.96
N ALA A 116 -1.42 -40.85 2.88
CA ALA A 116 -0.75 -41.65 3.91
C ALA A 116 0.71 -41.24 4.14
N LYS A 117 1.44 -40.84 3.08
CA LYS A 117 2.80 -40.29 3.20
C LYS A 117 2.83 -38.93 3.90
N LEU A 118 1.81 -38.07 3.69
CA LEU A 118 1.68 -36.84 4.48
C LEU A 118 1.38 -37.17 5.96
N GLU A 119 0.60 -38.21 6.25
CA GLU A 119 0.37 -38.66 7.63
C GLU A 119 1.64 -39.20 8.31
N GLU A 120 2.55 -39.81 7.55
CA GLU A 120 3.87 -40.21 8.07
C GLU A 120 4.71 -38.99 8.48
N GLU A 121 4.61 -37.87 7.75
CA GLU A 121 5.37 -36.65 8.02
C GLU A 121 4.74 -35.78 9.14
N TYR A 122 3.41 -35.61 9.11
CA TYR A 122 2.69 -34.65 9.96
C TYR A 122 1.80 -35.30 11.03
N GLY A 123 1.74 -36.63 11.08
CA GLY A 123 0.90 -37.39 12.00
C GLY A 123 -0.42 -37.85 11.38
N LYS A 124 -1.06 -38.82 12.04
CA LYS A 124 -2.33 -39.40 11.59
C LYS A 124 -3.42 -38.35 11.46
N ASN A 125 -4.26 -38.51 10.44
CA ASN A 125 -5.42 -37.69 10.15
C ASN A 125 -5.06 -36.21 9.93
N VAL A 126 -3.95 -35.98 9.22
CA VAL A 126 -3.40 -34.66 8.91
C VAL A 126 -4.42 -33.78 8.20
N ASP A 127 -4.53 -32.53 8.63
CA ASP A 127 -5.40 -31.53 8.04
C ASP A 127 -4.79 -30.91 6.77
N VAL A 128 -5.55 -30.93 5.68
CA VAL A 128 -5.12 -30.44 4.36
C VAL A 128 -6.09 -29.41 3.78
N ALA A 129 -5.54 -28.45 3.03
CA ALA A 129 -6.26 -27.60 2.10
C ALA A 129 -6.34 -28.32 0.75
N VAL A 130 -7.54 -28.32 0.17
CA VAL A 130 -7.80 -28.84 -1.18
C VAL A 130 -8.19 -27.66 -2.05
N ARG A 131 -7.26 -27.24 -2.92
CA ARG A 131 -7.42 -26.06 -3.78
C ARG A 131 -7.41 -26.45 -5.24
N SER A 132 -8.24 -25.79 -6.01
CA SER A 132 -8.33 -25.93 -7.46
C SER A 132 -7.22 -25.12 -8.16
N SER A 133 -6.62 -25.72 -9.18
CA SER A 133 -5.57 -25.13 -10.01
C SER A 133 -5.80 -25.48 -11.49
N ALA A 134 -6.30 -24.54 -12.27
CA ALA A 134 -6.59 -24.80 -13.69
C ALA A 134 -5.37 -24.60 -14.59
N THR A 135 -5.32 -25.33 -15.70
CA THR A 135 -4.23 -25.24 -16.69
C THR A 135 -4.20 -23.94 -17.49
N ALA A 136 -5.27 -23.14 -17.42
CA ALA A 136 -5.43 -21.86 -18.11
C ALA A 136 -5.61 -20.67 -17.14
N GLU A 137 -5.40 -20.88 -15.83
CA GLU A 137 -5.65 -19.89 -14.77
C GLU A 137 -4.75 -18.65 -14.81
N ASP A 138 -3.56 -18.77 -15.40
CA ASP A 138 -2.50 -17.75 -15.40
C ASP A 138 -2.20 -17.18 -16.81
N LEU A 139 -3.17 -17.23 -17.75
CA LEU A 139 -2.98 -16.59 -19.06
C LEU A 139 -2.90 -15.05 -18.87
N PRO A 140 -2.01 -14.33 -19.60
CA PRO A 140 -1.79 -12.89 -19.42
C PRO A 140 -3.05 -12.01 -19.46
N ASP A 141 -4.06 -12.43 -20.23
CA ASP A 141 -5.34 -11.73 -20.42
C ASP A 141 -6.50 -12.35 -19.62
N ALA A 142 -6.21 -13.30 -18.72
CA ALA A 142 -7.22 -14.04 -17.98
C ALA A 142 -6.84 -14.31 -16.51
N SER A 143 -7.26 -13.41 -15.62
CA SER A 143 -7.25 -13.63 -14.16
C SER A 143 -8.49 -14.44 -13.77
N PHE A 144 -8.33 -15.73 -13.45
CA PHE A 144 -9.40 -16.56 -12.88
C PHE A 144 -9.52 -16.41 -11.35
N ALA A 145 -9.05 -15.28 -10.79
CA ALA A 145 -8.95 -15.07 -9.35
C ALA A 145 -10.28 -15.33 -8.61
N GLY A 146 -10.24 -16.19 -7.60
CA GLY A 146 -11.39 -16.55 -6.76
C GLY A 146 -12.53 -17.30 -7.48
N GLN A 147 -12.33 -17.85 -8.68
CA GLN A 147 -13.39 -18.53 -9.46
C GLN A 147 -13.74 -19.93 -8.98
N GLN A 148 -12.83 -20.57 -8.26
CA GLN A 148 -12.87 -22.00 -8.05
C GLN A 148 -12.78 -22.31 -6.56
N ASP A 149 -13.51 -23.37 -6.16
CA ASP A 149 -13.65 -23.72 -4.76
C ASP A 149 -12.32 -24.07 -4.10
N THR A 150 -12.16 -23.61 -2.86
CA THR A 150 -11.13 -24.01 -1.91
C THR A 150 -11.80 -24.63 -0.70
N TYR A 151 -11.31 -25.80 -0.27
CA TYR A 151 -11.81 -26.52 0.89
C TYR A 151 -10.70 -26.60 1.94
N LEU A 152 -11.00 -26.13 3.15
CA LEU A 152 -10.03 -26.02 4.24
C LEU A 152 -10.33 -27.02 5.36
N ASN A 153 -9.30 -27.41 6.12
CA ASN A 153 -9.41 -28.34 7.26
C ASN A 153 -10.05 -29.70 6.89
N ILE A 154 -9.69 -30.26 5.73
CA ILE A 154 -10.11 -31.59 5.31
C ILE A 154 -9.23 -32.64 5.98
N ARG A 155 -9.83 -33.70 6.53
CA ARG A 155 -9.15 -34.75 7.28
C ARG A 155 -9.66 -36.13 6.89
N GLY A 156 -8.74 -37.06 6.66
CA GLY A 156 -9.05 -38.41 6.24
C GLY A 156 -9.20 -38.54 4.73
N VAL A 157 -8.88 -39.75 4.24
CA VAL A 157 -8.82 -40.03 2.79
C VAL A 157 -10.18 -39.89 2.09
N GLU A 158 -11.28 -40.28 2.75
CA GLU A 158 -12.62 -40.21 2.15
C GLU A 158 -13.06 -38.76 1.93
N ASP A 159 -12.90 -37.91 2.96
CA ASP A 159 -13.25 -36.48 2.85
C ASP A 159 -12.31 -35.75 1.88
N LEU A 160 -11.04 -36.18 1.77
CA LEU A 160 -10.11 -35.67 0.76
C LEU A 160 -10.58 -36.00 -0.65
N VAL A 161 -10.99 -37.25 -0.90
CA VAL A 161 -11.47 -37.69 -2.22
C VAL A 161 -12.78 -36.98 -2.58
N ASP A 162 -13.70 -36.82 -1.62
CA ASP A 162 -14.92 -36.02 -1.82
C ASP A 162 -14.60 -34.55 -2.14
N ALA A 163 -13.68 -33.93 -1.40
CA ALA A 163 -13.22 -32.57 -1.68
C ALA A 163 -12.58 -32.48 -3.09
N CYS A 164 -11.84 -33.50 -3.53
CA CYS A 164 -11.29 -33.55 -4.87
C CYS A 164 -12.39 -33.60 -5.95
N HIS A 165 -13.44 -34.39 -5.72
CA HIS A 165 -14.62 -34.41 -6.60
C HIS A 165 -15.30 -33.05 -6.69
N ARG A 166 -15.47 -32.38 -5.54
CA ARG A 166 -16.05 -31.05 -5.49
C ARG A 166 -15.21 -30.04 -6.26
N CYS A 167 -13.89 -30.07 -6.13
CA CYS A 167 -12.99 -29.26 -6.96
C CYS A 167 -13.15 -29.56 -8.45
N PHE A 168 -13.15 -30.84 -8.88
CA PHE A 168 -13.36 -31.16 -10.30
C PHE A 168 -14.70 -30.66 -10.85
N ALA A 169 -15.75 -30.66 -10.02
CA ALA A 169 -17.03 -30.08 -10.40
C ALA A 169 -16.98 -28.55 -10.48
N SER A 170 -16.14 -27.87 -9.67
CA SER A 170 -16.05 -26.40 -9.66
C SER A 170 -15.55 -25.80 -10.97
N LEU A 171 -14.91 -26.60 -11.85
CA LEU A 171 -14.59 -26.19 -13.22
C LEU A 171 -15.85 -25.79 -14.02
N PHE A 172 -17.03 -26.25 -13.62
CA PHE A 172 -18.31 -25.91 -14.25
C PHE A 172 -19.20 -25.09 -13.31
N THR A 173 -18.63 -24.24 -12.46
CA THR A 173 -19.39 -23.16 -11.83
C THR A 173 -19.96 -22.23 -12.91
N ASN A 174 -21.06 -21.55 -12.58
CA ASN A 174 -21.73 -20.66 -13.55
C ASN A 174 -20.75 -19.56 -14.03
N ARG A 175 -19.92 -19.04 -13.09
CA ARG A 175 -18.85 -18.09 -13.38
C ARG A 175 -17.80 -18.66 -14.34
N ALA A 176 -17.26 -19.86 -14.08
CA ALA A 176 -16.26 -20.47 -14.94
C ALA A 176 -16.79 -20.80 -16.35
N ILE A 177 -18.08 -21.12 -16.48
CA ILE A 177 -18.73 -21.33 -17.78
C ILE A 177 -18.87 -19.99 -18.53
N SER A 178 -19.52 -18.99 -17.93
CA SER A 178 -19.72 -17.67 -18.56
C SER A 178 -18.40 -17.02 -18.96
N TYR A 179 -17.39 -17.06 -18.10
CA TYR A 179 -16.08 -16.49 -18.39
C TYR A 179 -15.40 -17.10 -19.62
N ARG A 180 -15.48 -18.44 -19.76
CA ARG A 180 -14.88 -19.14 -20.90
C ARG A 180 -15.60 -18.81 -22.20
N GLU A 181 -16.93 -18.72 -22.17
CA GLU A 181 -17.71 -18.32 -23.34
C GLU A 181 -17.36 -16.90 -23.78
N ASP A 182 -17.32 -15.95 -22.84
CA ASP A 182 -16.98 -14.53 -23.10
C ASP A 182 -15.59 -14.36 -23.73
N LYS A 183 -14.64 -15.22 -23.34
CA LYS A 183 -13.26 -15.23 -23.88
C LYS A 183 -13.10 -16.10 -25.13
N GLY A 184 -14.16 -16.81 -25.55
CA GLY A 184 -14.12 -17.75 -26.68
C GLY A 184 -13.25 -18.99 -26.44
N PHE A 185 -13.04 -19.38 -25.18
CA PHE A 185 -12.30 -20.59 -24.83
C PHE A 185 -13.18 -21.83 -24.91
N ASP A 186 -12.70 -22.86 -25.62
CA ASP A 186 -13.36 -24.16 -25.64
C ASP A 186 -13.41 -24.75 -24.21
N HIS A 187 -14.62 -24.96 -23.69
CA HIS A 187 -14.87 -25.56 -22.38
C HIS A 187 -14.17 -26.92 -22.19
N PHE A 188 -13.89 -27.64 -23.27
CA PHE A 188 -13.28 -28.96 -23.26
C PHE A 188 -11.76 -28.95 -23.41
N SER A 189 -11.15 -27.79 -23.68
CA SER A 189 -9.70 -27.62 -23.82
C SER A 189 -8.97 -27.40 -22.49
N ILE A 190 -9.73 -27.17 -21.41
CA ILE A 190 -9.20 -26.82 -20.08
C ILE A 190 -9.36 -28.01 -19.15
N ALA A 191 -8.27 -28.37 -18.48
CA ALA A 191 -8.27 -29.38 -17.43
C ALA A 191 -8.05 -28.73 -16.06
N LEU A 192 -8.52 -29.40 -15.01
CA LEU A 192 -8.31 -28.97 -13.64
C LEU A 192 -7.33 -29.90 -12.93
N SER A 193 -6.38 -29.31 -12.23
CA SER A 193 -5.55 -29.98 -11.24
C SER A 193 -5.95 -29.51 -9.83
N ILE A 194 -5.60 -30.28 -8.82
CA ILE A 194 -5.97 -30.00 -7.43
C ILE A 194 -4.72 -30.00 -6.57
N ALA A 195 -4.46 -28.91 -5.86
CA ALA A 195 -3.47 -28.83 -4.80
C ALA A 195 -4.01 -29.48 -3.53
N VAL A 196 -3.28 -30.45 -2.97
CA VAL A 196 -3.51 -30.99 -1.63
C VAL A 196 -2.31 -30.59 -0.78
N GLN A 197 -2.49 -29.59 0.08
CA GLN A 197 -1.42 -28.98 0.85
C GLN A 197 -1.68 -29.10 2.35
N LYS A 198 -0.66 -29.39 3.16
CA LYS A 198 -0.75 -29.33 4.62
C LYS A 198 -1.26 -27.96 5.07
N MET A 199 -2.29 -27.94 5.91
CA MET A 199 -2.77 -26.70 6.50
C MET A 199 -1.77 -26.13 7.52
N VAL A 200 -1.65 -24.81 7.54
CA VAL A 200 -0.97 -24.05 8.60
C VAL A 200 -1.99 -23.68 9.66
N ARG A 201 -1.66 -23.79 10.96
CA ARG A 201 -2.59 -23.52 12.06
C ARG A 201 -2.79 -22.01 12.33
N SER A 202 -3.07 -21.25 11.28
CA SER A 202 -3.36 -19.81 11.37
C SER A 202 -4.74 -19.51 11.97
N ASP A 203 -5.62 -20.52 12.10
CA ASP A 203 -6.84 -20.45 12.92
C ASP A 203 -6.55 -20.04 14.37
N LEU A 204 -5.36 -20.39 14.87
CA LEU A 204 -4.86 -20.05 16.21
C LEU A 204 -3.99 -18.78 16.25
N ALA A 205 -3.67 -18.19 15.10
CA ALA A 205 -2.82 -17.01 14.99
C ALA A 205 -3.35 -16.06 13.91
N SER A 206 -2.59 -15.87 12.82
CA SER A 206 -2.87 -14.88 11.79
C SER A 206 -2.43 -15.33 10.41
N SER A 207 -2.97 -14.69 9.40
CA SER A 207 -2.62 -14.89 7.99
C SER A 207 -2.99 -13.65 7.18
N GLY A 208 -2.54 -13.60 5.93
CA GLY A 208 -2.88 -12.50 5.05
C GLY A 208 -2.21 -12.59 3.69
N VAL A 209 -2.13 -11.44 3.04
CA VAL A 209 -1.62 -11.29 1.68
C VAL A 209 -0.54 -10.23 1.67
N MET A 210 0.50 -10.42 0.87
CA MET A 210 1.52 -9.43 0.61
C MET A 210 1.82 -9.30 -0.88
N PHE A 211 2.10 -8.07 -1.28
CA PHE A 211 2.48 -7.72 -2.65
C PHE A 211 3.92 -7.23 -2.62
N SER A 212 4.75 -7.71 -3.54
CA SER A 212 6.11 -7.18 -3.71
C SER A 212 6.12 -5.83 -4.43
N ILE A 213 5.07 -5.05 -4.37
CA ILE A 213 4.96 -3.72 -4.98
C ILE A 213 3.88 -2.95 -4.22
N ASP A 214 3.96 -1.62 -4.21
CA ASP A 214 2.79 -0.84 -3.82
C ASP A 214 1.69 -1.01 -4.87
N THR A 215 0.59 -1.63 -4.48
CA THR A 215 -0.56 -1.89 -5.37
C THR A 215 -1.32 -0.63 -5.77
N GLU A 216 -1.09 0.52 -5.13
CA GLU A 216 -1.78 1.77 -5.48
C GLU A 216 -1.04 2.51 -6.58
N SER A 217 0.20 2.91 -6.29
CA SER A 217 1.02 3.72 -7.22
C SER A 217 1.81 2.86 -8.21
N GLY A 218 2.10 1.60 -7.88
CA GLY A 218 3.07 0.78 -8.63
C GLY A 218 4.52 1.01 -8.18
N PHE A 219 4.75 1.61 -7.02
CA PHE A 219 6.09 1.83 -6.49
C PHE A 219 6.77 0.49 -6.15
N ARG A 220 7.74 0.13 -6.99
CA ARG A 220 8.40 -1.18 -7.01
C ARG A 220 9.30 -1.48 -5.82
N ASP A 221 9.74 -0.47 -5.08
CA ASP A 221 10.74 -0.64 -4.02
C ASP A 221 10.12 -0.86 -2.64
N ALA A 222 8.81 -1.11 -2.56
CA ALA A 222 8.10 -1.44 -1.34
C ALA A 222 7.46 -2.85 -1.40
N VAL A 223 7.39 -3.51 -0.24
CA VAL A 223 6.53 -4.67 -0.01
C VAL A 223 5.33 -4.20 0.80
N PHE A 224 4.12 -4.40 0.28
CA PHE A 224 2.88 -4.14 0.99
C PHE A 224 2.40 -5.44 1.66
N ILE A 225 2.23 -5.45 2.97
CA ILE A 225 1.81 -6.63 3.73
C ILE A 225 0.48 -6.32 4.41
N THR A 226 -0.46 -7.24 4.33
CA THR A 226 -1.73 -7.20 5.06
C THR A 226 -1.90 -8.45 5.90
N GLY A 227 -2.60 -8.33 7.04
CA GLY A 227 -2.82 -9.46 7.95
C GLY A 227 -4.05 -9.32 8.84
N ALA A 228 -4.72 -10.44 9.11
CA ALA A 228 -5.78 -10.54 10.10
C ALA A 228 -5.68 -11.85 10.89
N TYR A 229 -6.46 -11.98 11.96
CA TYR A 229 -6.52 -13.21 12.75
C TYR A 229 -7.27 -14.32 11.99
N GLY A 230 -6.87 -15.58 12.25
CA GLY A 230 -7.52 -16.76 11.67
C GLY A 230 -6.99 -17.14 10.28
N LEU A 231 -7.75 -17.98 9.58
CA LEU A 231 -7.43 -18.44 8.22
C LEU A 231 -7.55 -17.31 7.18
N GLY A 232 -6.71 -17.37 6.14
CA GLY A 232 -6.47 -16.25 5.21
C GLY A 232 -7.62 -15.94 4.26
N GLU A 233 -8.58 -16.84 4.14
CA GLU A 233 -9.74 -16.71 3.26
C GLU A 233 -10.49 -15.38 3.47
N ASN A 234 -10.64 -14.94 4.73
CA ASN A 234 -11.32 -13.68 5.03
C ASN A 234 -10.56 -12.45 4.50
N VAL A 235 -9.23 -12.50 4.43
CA VAL A 235 -8.40 -11.40 3.91
C VAL A 235 -8.47 -11.39 2.39
N VAL A 236 -8.31 -12.56 1.76
CA VAL A 236 -8.37 -12.72 0.29
C VAL A 236 -9.75 -12.30 -0.25
N GLN A 237 -10.83 -12.67 0.43
CA GLN A 237 -12.19 -12.29 0.05
C GLN A 237 -12.55 -10.84 0.44
N GLY A 238 -11.75 -10.17 1.26
CA GLY A 238 -12.07 -8.83 1.79
C GLY A 238 -13.19 -8.81 2.83
N ALA A 239 -13.52 -9.95 3.43
CA ALA A 239 -14.53 -10.06 4.48
C ALA A 239 -14.10 -9.34 5.78
N VAL A 240 -12.81 -9.05 5.93
CA VAL A 240 -12.23 -8.35 7.07
C VAL A 240 -11.35 -7.17 6.60
N ASN A 241 -11.32 -6.10 7.40
CA ASN A 241 -10.35 -5.01 7.24
C ASN A 241 -9.06 -5.38 8.00
N PRO A 242 -7.96 -5.73 7.30
CA PRO A 242 -6.74 -6.25 7.91
C PRO A 242 -5.82 -5.12 8.42
N ASP A 243 -4.85 -5.48 9.25
CA ASP A 243 -3.68 -4.64 9.51
C ASP A 243 -2.86 -4.48 8.23
N GLU A 244 -2.13 -3.37 8.12
CA GLU A 244 -1.35 -2.99 6.95
C GLU A 244 0.08 -2.57 7.35
N TRP A 245 1.08 -3.00 6.57
CA TRP A 245 2.48 -2.61 6.71
C TRP A 245 3.12 -2.31 5.36
N TYR A 246 4.08 -1.39 5.36
CA TYR A 246 5.03 -1.22 4.26
C TYR A 246 6.46 -1.51 4.71
N VAL A 247 7.20 -2.27 3.89
CA VAL A 247 8.63 -2.53 4.09
C VAL A 247 9.42 -2.09 2.87
N PHE A 248 10.45 -1.26 3.08
CA PHE A 248 11.29 -0.74 1.99
C PHE A 248 12.36 -1.77 1.57
N LYS A 249 12.32 -2.24 0.33
CA LYS A 249 13.19 -3.33 -0.14
C LYS A 249 14.69 -2.99 -0.16
N PRO A 250 15.12 -1.81 -0.66
CA PRO A 250 16.54 -1.54 -0.85
C PRO A 250 17.38 -1.62 0.42
N THR A 251 16.91 -1.08 1.54
CA THR A 251 17.62 -1.17 2.82
C THR A 251 17.33 -2.48 3.55
N LEU A 252 16.16 -3.11 3.32
CA LEU A 252 15.89 -4.46 3.82
C LEU A 252 16.91 -5.47 3.28
N LYS A 253 17.25 -5.39 1.98
CA LYS A 253 18.28 -6.21 1.33
C LYS A 253 19.69 -5.94 1.88
N GLN A 254 19.91 -4.79 2.51
CA GLN A 254 21.17 -4.43 3.20
C GLN A 254 21.22 -4.90 4.66
N GLY A 255 20.13 -5.48 5.18
CA GLY A 255 20.06 -6.03 6.55
C GLY A 255 19.35 -5.15 7.58
N PHE A 256 18.86 -3.97 7.18
CA PHE A 256 18.09 -3.07 8.05
C PHE A 256 16.66 -3.60 8.30
N LYS A 257 15.91 -2.89 9.16
CA LYS A 257 14.50 -3.15 9.48
C LYS A 257 13.59 -1.99 9.04
N PRO A 258 13.44 -1.75 7.72
CA PRO A 258 12.76 -0.56 7.24
C PRO A 258 11.24 -0.75 7.15
N ILE A 259 10.59 -0.92 8.29
CA ILE A 259 9.12 -0.84 8.38
C ILE A 259 8.74 0.64 8.36
N ILE A 260 8.27 1.12 7.21
CA ILE A 260 8.01 2.54 6.95
C ILE A 260 6.54 2.93 7.16
N MET A 261 5.66 1.97 7.44
CA MET A 261 4.27 2.25 7.81
C MET A 261 3.70 1.08 8.61
N LYS A 262 2.92 1.39 9.66
CA LYS A 262 2.09 0.43 10.39
C LYS A 262 0.69 1.00 10.61
N LYS A 263 -0.33 0.24 10.24
CA LYS A 263 -1.73 0.64 10.43
C LYS A 263 -2.58 -0.53 10.91
N THR A 264 -3.32 -0.28 11.98
CA THR A 264 -4.23 -1.26 12.58
C THR A 264 -5.56 -1.30 11.82
N GLY A 265 -5.96 -2.49 11.39
CA GLY A 265 -7.26 -2.76 10.77
C GLY A 265 -8.34 -3.08 11.78
N GLY A 266 -9.60 -3.00 11.34
CA GLY A 266 -10.77 -3.23 12.19
C GLY A 266 -10.93 -4.66 12.71
N LYS A 267 -10.41 -5.66 11.96
CA LYS A 267 -10.29 -7.08 12.34
C LYS A 267 -11.53 -7.68 13.03
N ALA A 268 -12.75 -7.36 12.58
CA ALA A 268 -13.98 -7.68 13.32
C ALA A 268 -14.28 -9.18 13.44
N ILE A 269 -13.84 -9.98 12.48
CA ILE A 269 -14.10 -11.43 12.41
C ILE A 269 -12.82 -12.20 12.08
N LYS A 270 -12.77 -13.46 12.50
CA LYS A 270 -11.72 -14.43 12.12
C LYS A 270 -12.32 -15.79 11.77
N MET A 271 -11.69 -16.49 10.83
CA MET A 271 -12.09 -17.84 10.45
C MET A 271 -11.29 -18.86 11.26
N ILE A 272 -11.99 -19.81 11.88
CA ILE A 272 -11.40 -20.87 12.71
C ILE A 272 -11.86 -22.25 12.27
N TYR A 273 -11.17 -23.28 12.75
CA TYR A 273 -11.57 -24.67 12.56
C TYR A 273 -12.87 -25.00 13.30
N THR A 274 -13.56 -26.02 12.81
CA THR A 274 -14.63 -26.70 13.55
C THR A 274 -14.34 -28.20 13.67
N THR A 275 -15.16 -28.88 14.46
CA THR A 275 -15.21 -30.33 14.55
C THR A 275 -16.28 -30.94 13.63
N ASP A 276 -17.04 -30.12 12.90
CA ASP A 276 -18.08 -30.60 11.98
C ASP A 276 -17.48 -30.79 10.58
N ALA A 277 -17.39 -32.04 10.12
CA ALA A 277 -16.86 -32.38 8.80
C ALA A 277 -17.66 -31.73 7.65
N LYS A 278 -18.94 -31.40 7.86
CA LYS A 278 -19.77 -30.72 6.83
C LYS A 278 -19.53 -29.23 6.77
N GLN A 279 -19.02 -28.63 7.85
CA GLN A 279 -18.68 -27.22 7.95
C GLN A 279 -17.33 -27.07 8.64
N PRO A 280 -16.23 -27.48 7.97
CA PRO A 280 -14.92 -27.67 8.61
C PRO A 280 -14.30 -26.35 9.13
N THR A 281 -14.84 -25.20 8.72
CA THR A 281 -14.46 -23.87 9.18
C THR A 281 -15.69 -23.01 9.49
N LYS A 282 -15.52 -22.02 10.37
CA LYS A 282 -16.56 -21.02 10.67
C LYS A 282 -15.95 -19.67 11.02
N ASN A 283 -16.72 -18.60 10.78
CA ASN A 283 -16.37 -17.26 11.22
C ASN A 283 -16.86 -16.99 12.65
N VAL A 284 -16.00 -16.36 13.45
CA VAL A 284 -16.29 -15.90 14.81
C VAL A 284 -15.85 -14.45 14.99
N ALA A 285 -16.46 -13.73 15.92
CA ALA A 285 -16.05 -12.37 16.26
C ALA A 285 -14.66 -12.37 16.93
N VAL A 286 -13.85 -11.36 16.64
CA VAL A 286 -12.58 -11.13 17.33
C VAL A 286 -12.84 -10.29 18.59
N PRO A 287 -12.28 -10.65 19.76
CA PRO A 287 -12.38 -9.84 20.97
C PRO A 287 -11.87 -8.40 20.74
N ASP A 288 -12.51 -7.40 21.35
CA ASP A 288 -12.16 -6.00 21.13
C ASP A 288 -10.70 -5.67 21.53
N GLU A 289 -10.14 -6.35 22.52
CA GLU A 289 -8.73 -6.18 22.91
C GLU A 289 -7.77 -6.60 21.79
N ASP A 290 -8.05 -7.73 21.12
CA ASP A 290 -7.24 -8.26 20.02
C ASP A 290 -7.38 -7.39 18.77
N ARG A 291 -8.57 -6.83 18.52
CA ARG A 291 -8.84 -5.94 17.38
C ARG A 291 -7.96 -4.68 17.39
N ARG A 292 -7.57 -4.21 18.58
CA ARG A 292 -6.73 -3.02 18.74
C ARG A 292 -5.22 -3.31 18.64
N ARG A 293 -4.82 -4.58 18.56
CA ARG A 293 -3.42 -5.00 18.42
C ARG A 293 -3.10 -5.33 16.96
N LEU A 294 -1.83 -5.14 16.61
CA LEU A 294 -1.27 -5.63 15.35
C LEU A 294 -1.11 -7.16 15.39
N VAL A 295 -1.46 -7.86 14.32
CA VAL A 295 -1.40 -9.33 14.26
C VAL A 295 0.01 -9.91 14.05
N LEU A 296 0.97 -9.05 13.71
CA LEU A 296 2.37 -9.40 13.51
C LEU A 296 3.27 -8.52 14.38
N ARG A 297 4.38 -9.11 14.83
CA ARG A 297 5.50 -8.36 15.41
C ARG A 297 6.43 -7.85 14.31
N ASP A 298 7.24 -6.84 14.62
CA ASP A 298 8.18 -6.23 13.67
C ASP A 298 9.18 -7.22 13.06
N ASP A 299 9.68 -8.20 13.85
CA ASP A 299 10.55 -9.26 13.34
C ASP A 299 9.87 -10.13 12.29
N GLU A 300 8.58 -10.43 12.49
CA GLU A 300 7.75 -11.22 11.59
C GLU A 300 7.45 -10.44 10.29
N VAL A 301 7.18 -9.13 10.39
CA VAL A 301 6.99 -8.24 9.23
C VAL A 301 8.25 -8.18 8.37
N VAL A 302 9.42 -8.04 9.00
CA VAL A 302 10.72 -8.02 8.32
C VAL A 302 11.02 -9.37 7.66
N GLU A 303 10.71 -10.49 8.33
CA GLU A 303 10.87 -11.83 7.77
C GLU A 303 9.99 -12.05 6.53
N LEU A 304 8.71 -11.68 6.59
CA LEU A 304 7.81 -11.71 5.44
C LEU A 304 8.32 -10.84 4.29
N GLY A 305 8.78 -9.62 4.59
CA GLY A 305 9.39 -8.73 3.60
C GLY A 305 10.60 -9.36 2.89
N ARG A 306 11.44 -10.11 3.61
CA ARG A 306 12.58 -10.84 3.02
C ARG A 306 12.11 -11.98 2.14
N MET A 307 11.13 -12.78 2.60
CA MET A 307 10.55 -13.85 1.78
C MET A 307 9.95 -13.30 0.48
N ALA A 308 9.22 -12.16 0.54
CA ALA A 308 8.67 -11.49 -0.62
C ALA A 308 9.75 -11.07 -1.63
N CYS A 309 10.85 -10.48 -1.15
CA CYS A 309 11.99 -10.13 -2.01
C CYS A 309 12.63 -11.35 -2.68
N VAL A 310 12.82 -12.45 -1.93
CA VAL A 310 13.40 -13.69 -2.47
C VAL A 310 12.50 -14.32 -3.55
N ILE A 311 11.19 -14.29 -3.34
CA ILE A 311 10.20 -14.76 -4.31
C ILE A 311 10.24 -13.88 -5.57
N GLU A 312 10.12 -12.56 -5.44
CA GLU A 312 10.16 -11.64 -6.58
C GLU A 312 11.46 -11.76 -7.38
N ASP A 313 12.63 -11.78 -6.72
CA ASP A 313 13.93 -11.89 -7.37
C ASP A 313 14.02 -13.19 -8.19
N HIS A 314 13.46 -14.30 -7.69
CA HIS A 314 13.43 -15.58 -8.40
C HIS A 314 12.55 -15.53 -9.65
N TYR A 315 11.30 -15.06 -9.53
CA TYR A 315 10.38 -14.99 -10.65
C TYR A 315 10.78 -13.93 -11.68
N SER A 316 11.37 -12.82 -11.25
CA SER A 316 11.93 -11.79 -12.14
C SER A 316 13.12 -12.34 -12.93
N ALA A 317 14.03 -13.07 -12.27
CA ALA A 317 15.17 -13.71 -12.95
C ALA A 317 14.71 -14.76 -13.98
N LYS A 318 13.67 -15.55 -13.66
CA LYS A 318 13.06 -16.51 -14.58
C LYS A 318 12.37 -15.83 -15.77
N ALA A 319 11.69 -14.71 -15.54
CA ALA A 319 10.94 -14.00 -16.57
C ALA A 319 11.82 -13.13 -17.48
N GLY A 320 12.98 -12.69 -17.00
CA GLY A 320 13.88 -11.79 -17.73
C GLY A 320 13.49 -10.31 -17.64
N TYR A 321 12.46 -9.97 -16.88
CA TYR A 321 11.99 -8.62 -16.59
C TYR A 321 11.48 -8.55 -15.14
N LEU A 322 11.30 -7.35 -14.59
CA LEU A 322 10.75 -7.18 -13.24
C LEU A 322 9.35 -7.78 -13.19
N LYS A 323 9.16 -8.77 -12.32
CA LYS A 323 7.91 -9.50 -12.18
C LYS A 323 7.44 -9.44 -10.72
N PRO A 324 6.66 -8.41 -10.35
CA PRO A 324 6.10 -8.30 -9.01
C PRO A 324 5.14 -9.45 -8.73
N MET A 325 4.96 -9.77 -7.45
CA MET A 325 4.28 -10.97 -7.00
C MET A 325 3.20 -10.65 -5.95
N ASP A 326 2.06 -11.31 -6.09
CA ASP A 326 0.96 -11.43 -5.11
C ASP A 326 1.16 -12.74 -4.34
N ILE A 327 1.31 -12.66 -3.01
CA ILE A 327 1.78 -13.75 -2.16
C ILE A 327 0.86 -13.90 -0.94
N GLU A 328 0.35 -15.11 -0.72
CA GLU A 328 -0.43 -15.44 0.48
C GLU A 328 0.48 -16.06 1.54
N TRP A 329 0.30 -15.64 2.80
CA TRP A 329 1.10 -16.11 3.92
C TRP A 329 0.22 -16.51 5.12
N ALA A 330 0.74 -17.41 5.95
CA ALA A 330 0.09 -17.87 7.16
C ALA A 330 1.10 -18.06 8.29
N LYS A 331 0.75 -17.61 9.50
CA LYS A 331 1.50 -17.85 10.73
C LYS A 331 0.89 -19.05 11.44
N ASP A 332 1.71 -20.04 11.75
CA ASP A 332 1.30 -21.21 12.48
C ASP A 332 1.17 -20.89 13.98
N GLY A 333 -0.01 -21.05 14.58
CA GLY A 333 -0.23 -20.72 15.98
C GLY A 333 0.33 -21.75 16.98
N GLU A 334 0.75 -22.92 16.51
CA GLU A 334 1.37 -23.94 17.38
C GLU A 334 2.89 -23.78 17.44
N THR A 335 3.51 -23.47 16.31
CA THR A 335 4.98 -23.35 16.18
C THR A 335 5.49 -21.91 16.14
N GLY A 336 4.61 -20.94 15.87
CA GLY A 336 4.96 -19.53 15.67
C GLY A 336 5.63 -19.21 14.33
N LYS A 337 5.83 -20.20 13.46
CA LYS A 337 6.54 -20.03 12.17
C LYS A 337 5.67 -19.41 11.10
N LEU A 338 6.28 -18.63 10.22
CA LEU A 338 5.66 -18.07 9.03
C LEU A 338 5.82 -19.01 7.83
N PHE A 339 4.77 -19.11 7.02
CA PHE A 339 4.72 -19.93 5.83
C PHE A 339 4.12 -19.16 4.66
N ILE A 340 4.66 -19.39 3.47
CA ILE A 340 4.08 -18.96 2.20
C ILE A 340 3.19 -20.07 1.68
N VAL A 341 1.90 -19.77 1.49
CA VAL A 341 0.89 -20.76 1.09
C VAL A 341 0.52 -20.66 -0.38
N GLN A 342 0.79 -19.52 -1.04
CA GLN A 342 0.60 -19.32 -2.47
C GLN A 342 1.44 -18.13 -2.94
N ALA A 343 1.88 -18.14 -4.20
CA ALA A 343 2.41 -16.95 -4.88
C ALA A 343 2.07 -16.99 -6.36
N ARG A 344 1.74 -15.82 -6.92
CA ARG A 344 1.44 -15.63 -8.34
C ARG A 344 1.90 -14.25 -8.80
N PRO A 345 2.05 -14.01 -10.11
CA PRO A 345 2.42 -12.69 -10.62
C PRO A 345 1.34 -11.64 -10.30
N GLU A 346 1.78 -10.43 -9.99
CA GLU A 346 0.92 -9.23 -9.93
C GLU A 346 0.80 -8.66 -11.35
N THR A 347 -0.42 -8.45 -11.83
CA THR A 347 -0.69 -8.14 -13.26
C THR A 347 -1.25 -6.74 -13.51
N VAL A 348 -1.68 -6.01 -12.49
CA VAL A 348 -2.28 -4.67 -12.64
C VAL A 348 -1.26 -3.67 -13.15
N HIS A 349 -0.09 -3.59 -12.53
CA HIS A 349 0.90 -2.55 -12.86
C HIS A 349 1.80 -2.90 -14.03
N THR A 350 1.81 -4.17 -14.46
CA THR A 350 2.58 -4.63 -15.62
C THR A 350 2.06 -4.02 -16.94
N LEU A 351 0.81 -3.53 -16.96
CA LEU A 351 0.14 -2.96 -18.13
C LEU A 351 0.11 -1.43 -18.18
N LYS A 352 0.50 -0.73 -17.10
CA LYS A 352 0.47 0.74 -17.07
C LYS A 352 1.73 1.32 -17.71
N ASP A 353 1.53 2.18 -18.71
CA ASP A 353 2.61 2.95 -19.31
C ASP A 353 3.08 4.01 -18.30
N GLN A 354 4.19 3.73 -17.61
CA GLN A 354 4.78 4.62 -16.59
C GLN A 354 5.21 5.98 -17.17
N ALA A 355 5.22 6.13 -18.50
CA ALA A 355 5.55 7.36 -19.20
C ALA A 355 4.46 8.44 -19.11
N VAL A 356 3.20 8.10 -18.77
CA VAL A 356 2.09 9.06 -18.78
C VAL A 356 1.49 9.25 -17.38
N LEU A 357 1.69 10.44 -16.81
CA LEU A 357 1.02 10.86 -15.57
C LEU A 357 -0.40 11.31 -15.90
N ARG A 358 -1.41 10.73 -15.23
CA ARG A 358 -2.82 11.12 -15.35
C ARG A 358 -3.30 11.70 -14.04
N GLU A 359 -3.57 13.00 -14.02
CA GLU A 359 -4.08 13.68 -12.82
C GLU A 359 -5.58 13.93 -12.98
N PHE A 360 -6.37 13.50 -11.99
CA PHE A 360 -7.81 13.75 -11.92
C PHE A 360 -8.04 14.89 -10.93
N HIS A 361 -8.68 15.98 -11.38
CA HIS A 361 -8.95 17.13 -10.53
C HIS A 361 -10.43 17.44 -10.49
N LEU A 362 -11.01 17.35 -9.30
CA LEU A 362 -12.36 17.80 -9.03
C LEU A 362 -12.41 19.34 -9.02
N LYS A 363 -13.30 19.96 -9.80
CA LYS A 363 -13.37 21.43 -9.94
C LYS A 363 -14.10 22.11 -8.79
N GLU A 364 -14.97 21.39 -8.10
CA GLU A 364 -15.72 21.86 -6.95
C GLU A 364 -15.97 20.72 -5.95
N LYS A 365 -16.08 21.04 -4.66
CA LYS A 365 -16.41 20.06 -3.62
C LYS A 365 -17.88 20.15 -3.26
N GLY A 366 -18.56 19.00 -3.23
CA GLY A 366 -19.97 18.88 -2.80
C GLY A 366 -20.12 18.45 -1.34
N GLU A 367 -21.36 18.19 -0.93
CA GLU A 367 -21.65 17.57 0.37
C GLU A 367 -21.12 16.13 0.41
N VAL A 368 -20.37 15.77 1.46
CA VAL A 368 -19.83 14.41 1.62
C VAL A 368 -20.92 13.47 2.12
N VAL A 369 -21.33 12.53 1.28
CA VAL A 369 -22.30 11.49 1.62
C VAL A 369 -21.64 10.41 2.47
N CYS A 370 -20.50 9.87 2.05
CA CYS A 370 -19.71 8.94 2.85
C CYS A 370 -18.23 9.00 2.46
N THR A 371 -17.40 8.35 3.28
CA THR A 371 -15.95 8.21 3.05
C THR A 371 -15.55 6.77 3.27
N GLY A 372 -14.47 6.36 2.62
CA GLY A 372 -13.88 5.03 2.80
C GLY A 372 -12.42 5.04 2.34
N GLN A 373 -11.83 3.86 2.19
CA GLN A 373 -10.50 3.72 1.62
C GLN A 373 -10.58 3.84 0.10
N SER A 374 -9.80 4.75 -0.49
CA SER A 374 -9.68 4.87 -1.94
C SER A 374 -8.95 3.67 -2.53
N VAL A 375 -9.30 3.34 -3.78
CA VAL A 375 -8.60 2.37 -4.61
C VAL A 375 -8.19 3.10 -5.90
N GLY A 376 -6.90 3.43 -6.00
CA GLY A 376 -6.38 4.27 -7.08
C GLY A 376 -6.80 5.75 -6.93
N GLU A 377 -6.71 6.51 -8.03
CA GLU A 377 -6.82 7.98 -8.02
C GLU A 377 -7.89 8.53 -8.97
N LEU A 378 -8.73 7.63 -9.50
CA LEU A 378 -9.71 7.99 -10.51
C LEU A 378 -10.92 8.70 -9.88
N ILE A 379 -11.58 9.53 -10.68
CA ILE A 379 -12.88 10.11 -10.35
C ILE A 379 -13.94 9.49 -11.26
N GLY A 380 -15.03 9.03 -10.67
CA GLY A 380 -16.20 8.50 -11.36
C GLY A 380 -17.47 9.18 -10.89
N GLN A 381 -18.51 9.10 -11.70
CA GLN A 381 -19.80 9.70 -11.37
C GLN A 381 -20.94 8.94 -12.01
N GLY A 382 -22.13 9.02 -11.41
CA GLY A 382 -23.34 8.42 -11.96
C GLY A 382 -24.47 8.31 -10.93
N GLY A 383 -25.62 7.83 -11.38
CA GLY A 383 -26.72 7.47 -10.49
C GLY A 383 -26.37 6.22 -9.67
N VAL A 384 -26.54 6.29 -8.36
CA VAL A 384 -26.35 5.17 -7.44
C VAL A 384 -27.31 4.05 -7.77
N ASN A 385 -26.83 2.83 -7.69
CA ASN A 385 -27.67 1.64 -7.64
C ASN A 385 -27.24 0.78 -6.46
N VAL A 386 -28.05 0.79 -5.40
CA VAL A 386 -27.81 -0.02 -4.21
C VAL A 386 -28.30 -1.45 -4.48
N ILE A 387 -27.35 -2.35 -4.67
CA ILE A 387 -27.62 -3.77 -4.92
C ILE A 387 -27.09 -4.56 -3.72
N LYS A 388 -27.97 -5.33 -3.07
CA LYS A 388 -27.63 -6.10 -1.86
C LYS A 388 -27.16 -7.53 -2.14
N SER A 389 -27.37 -8.03 -3.36
CA SER A 389 -27.05 -9.39 -3.77
C SER A 389 -26.84 -9.44 -5.27
N ALA A 390 -25.88 -10.27 -5.72
CA ALA A 390 -25.59 -10.51 -7.13
C ALA A 390 -26.82 -10.95 -7.94
N GLN A 391 -27.84 -11.54 -7.30
CA GLN A 391 -29.09 -11.93 -7.96
C GLN A 391 -29.90 -10.73 -8.51
N MET A 392 -29.61 -9.52 -8.04
CA MET A 392 -30.31 -8.29 -8.45
C MET A 392 -29.54 -7.47 -9.51
N ILE A 393 -28.43 -8.02 -10.02
CA ILE A 393 -27.54 -7.40 -11.02
C ILE A 393 -28.27 -6.98 -12.30
N SER A 394 -29.31 -7.71 -12.72
CA SER A 394 -30.09 -7.39 -13.92
C SER A 394 -30.75 -6.00 -13.90
N ARG A 395 -30.79 -5.35 -12.74
CA ARG A 395 -31.33 -4.00 -12.55
C ARG A 395 -30.29 -2.90 -12.72
N PHE A 396 -29.02 -3.25 -12.96
CA PHE A 396 -27.93 -2.29 -13.10
C PHE A 396 -27.81 -1.77 -14.53
N GLN A 397 -27.58 -0.47 -14.67
CA GLN A 397 -27.39 0.19 -15.97
C GLN A 397 -25.95 0.69 -16.12
N LYS A 398 -25.45 0.67 -17.36
CA LYS A 398 -24.10 1.14 -17.68
C LYS A 398 -23.89 2.58 -17.24
N GLY A 399 -22.77 2.85 -16.58
CA GLY A 399 -22.39 4.16 -16.05
C GLY A 399 -22.93 4.49 -14.65
N GLN A 400 -23.74 3.61 -14.05
CA GLN A 400 -24.21 3.80 -12.67
C GLN A 400 -23.09 3.58 -11.63
N VAL A 401 -23.28 4.10 -10.43
CA VAL A 401 -22.40 3.85 -9.28
C VAL A 401 -22.91 2.63 -8.52
N LEU A 402 -22.14 1.55 -8.50
CA LEU A 402 -22.48 0.34 -7.76
C LEU A 402 -22.25 0.54 -6.27
N VAL A 403 -23.32 0.41 -5.47
CA VAL A 403 -23.23 0.48 -4.01
C VAL A 403 -23.66 -0.85 -3.41
N THR A 404 -22.78 -1.51 -2.66
CA THR A 404 -23.06 -2.82 -2.05
C THR A 404 -22.34 -3.03 -0.72
N ASP A 405 -22.64 -4.12 0.01
CA ASP A 405 -21.93 -4.44 1.26
C ASP A 405 -20.49 -4.92 0.98
N MET A 406 -20.37 -5.83 0.01
CA MET A 406 -19.12 -6.40 -0.48
C MET A 406 -19.36 -6.95 -1.89
N THR A 407 -18.35 -6.90 -2.75
CA THR A 407 -18.40 -7.61 -4.03
C THR A 407 -17.72 -8.96 -3.86
N ASP A 408 -18.36 -10.00 -4.34
CA ASP A 408 -17.70 -11.24 -4.70
C ASP A 408 -17.58 -11.28 -6.24
N PRO A 409 -17.05 -12.35 -6.81
CA PRO A 409 -16.84 -12.35 -8.23
C PRO A 409 -18.05 -12.55 -9.14
N ASP A 410 -19.23 -12.88 -8.60
CA ASP A 410 -20.48 -12.87 -9.39
C ASP A 410 -20.86 -11.44 -9.81
N TRP A 411 -20.21 -10.42 -9.25
CA TRP A 411 -20.40 -9.00 -9.55
C TRP A 411 -19.60 -8.49 -10.75
N GLU A 412 -18.61 -9.24 -11.25
CA GLU A 412 -17.72 -8.82 -12.33
C GLU A 412 -18.43 -8.29 -13.58
N PRO A 413 -19.53 -8.91 -14.08
CA PRO A 413 -20.25 -8.39 -15.25
C PRO A 413 -20.76 -6.97 -15.05
N VAL A 414 -21.22 -6.63 -13.83
CA VAL A 414 -21.70 -5.29 -13.48
C VAL A 414 -20.56 -4.33 -13.24
N MET A 415 -19.49 -4.79 -12.57
CA MET A 415 -18.32 -3.95 -12.31
C MET A 415 -17.76 -3.39 -13.62
N LYS A 416 -17.65 -4.20 -14.69
CA LYS A 416 -17.18 -3.78 -16.03
C LYS A 416 -17.96 -2.62 -16.65
N ILE A 417 -19.22 -2.44 -16.28
CA ILE A 417 -20.09 -1.40 -16.83
C ILE A 417 -20.37 -0.28 -15.83
N ALA A 418 -19.82 -0.34 -14.61
CA ALA A 418 -20.03 0.67 -13.57
C ALA A 418 -19.21 1.94 -13.85
N GLY A 419 -19.77 3.10 -13.50
CA GLY A 419 -19.06 4.39 -13.50
C GLY A 419 -18.17 4.57 -12.27
N ALA A 420 -18.53 3.92 -11.15
CA ALA A 420 -17.72 3.80 -9.94
C ALA A 420 -18.28 2.69 -9.02
N ILE A 421 -17.51 2.26 -8.03
CA ILE A 421 -17.90 1.19 -7.08
C ILE A 421 -17.67 1.66 -5.63
N VAL A 422 -18.65 1.47 -4.75
CA VAL A 422 -18.55 1.79 -3.33
C VAL A 422 -19.02 0.59 -2.49
N THR A 423 -18.17 0.09 -1.60
CA THR A 423 -18.50 -1.02 -0.70
C THR A 423 -18.43 -0.65 0.78
N ASN A 424 -19.35 -1.19 1.60
CA ASN A 424 -19.29 -1.01 3.05
C ASN A 424 -18.05 -1.67 3.67
N ARG A 425 -17.67 -2.86 3.18
CA ARG A 425 -16.58 -3.69 3.70
C ARG A 425 -15.49 -3.90 2.65
N GLY A 426 -14.35 -4.41 3.09
CA GLY A 426 -13.15 -4.59 2.27
C GLY A 426 -12.03 -3.63 2.66
N GLY A 427 -10.80 -4.04 2.34
CA GLY A 427 -9.61 -3.19 2.36
C GLY A 427 -8.99 -3.12 0.97
N ARG A 428 -7.82 -2.48 0.85
CA ARG A 428 -7.10 -2.26 -0.42
C ARG A 428 -6.76 -3.53 -1.21
N THR A 429 -6.89 -4.70 -0.61
CA THR A 429 -6.58 -6.02 -1.20
C THR A 429 -7.83 -6.87 -1.46
N CYS A 430 -9.04 -6.34 -1.22
CA CYS A 430 -10.26 -7.10 -1.44
C CYS A 430 -10.57 -7.28 -2.93
N HIS A 431 -11.50 -8.18 -3.24
CA HIS A 431 -11.99 -8.42 -4.60
C HIS A 431 -12.40 -7.12 -5.33
N ALA A 432 -13.18 -6.26 -4.66
CA ALA A 432 -13.61 -4.98 -5.24
C ALA A 432 -12.40 -4.13 -5.67
N ALA A 433 -11.39 -4.04 -4.80
CA ALA A 433 -10.21 -3.23 -5.04
C ALA A 433 -9.35 -3.79 -6.19
N ILE A 434 -9.10 -5.10 -6.20
CA ILE A 434 -8.28 -5.75 -7.22
C ILE A 434 -8.92 -5.59 -8.61
N VAL A 435 -10.19 -5.99 -8.76
CA VAL A 435 -10.89 -5.95 -10.06
C VAL A 435 -11.09 -4.51 -10.54
N SER A 436 -11.38 -3.56 -9.64
CA SER A 436 -11.52 -2.16 -10.03
C SER A 436 -10.20 -1.57 -10.56
N ARG A 437 -9.05 -1.98 -10.00
CA ARG A 437 -7.74 -1.58 -10.54
C ARG A 437 -7.48 -2.17 -11.93
N GLU A 438 -7.77 -3.45 -12.12
CA GLU A 438 -7.62 -4.14 -13.42
C GLU A 438 -8.50 -3.50 -14.51
N LEU A 439 -9.73 -3.11 -14.15
CA LEU A 439 -10.70 -2.51 -15.08
C LEU A 439 -10.54 -0.99 -15.23
N GLY A 440 -9.70 -0.33 -14.41
CA GLY A 440 -9.54 1.11 -14.41
C GLY A 440 -10.80 1.86 -13.97
N ILE A 441 -11.47 1.37 -12.91
CA ILE A 441 -12.73 1.92 -12.39
C ILE A 441 -12.50 2.55 -11.01
N PRO A 442 -13.00 3.77 -10.75
CA PRO A 442 -12.95 4.40 -9.42
C PRO A 442 -13.64 3.54 -8.37
N CYS A 443 -12.96 3.25 -7.26
CA CYS A 443 -13.50 2.40 -6.21
C CYS A 443 -13.16 2.90 -4.80
N ILE A 444 -14.18 2.87 -3.91
CA ILE A 444 -14.03 3.14 -2.49
C ILE A 444 -14.49 1.89 -1.71
N VAL A 445 -13.62 1.38 -0.84
CA VAL A 445 -13.91 0.19 -0.03
C VAL A 445 -13.89 0.51 1.46
N GLY A 446 -14.59 -0.28 2.27
CA GLY A 446 -14.59 -0.07 3.72
C GLY A 446 -15.32 1.21 4.16
N ALA A 447 -16.31 1.69 3.39
CA ALA A 447 -17.08 2.89 3.72
C ALA A 447 -18.00 2.73 4.95
N GLY A 448 -18.19 1.48 5.43
CA GLY A 448 -18.95 1.11 6.61
C GLY A 448 -20.47 1.16 6.43
N ASN A 449 -21.01 2.28 5.94
CA ASN A 449 -22.46 2.53 5.92
C ASN A 449 -22.98 3.09 4.58
N ALA A 450 -22.22 2.96 3.50
CA ALA A 450 -22.57 3.40 2.15
C ALA A 450 -23.97 2.90 1.70
N THR A 451 -24.31 1.63 1.92
CA THR A 451 -25.62 1.05 1.53
C THR A 451 -26.81 1.63 2.31
N THR A 452 -26.55 2.32 3.42
CA THR A 452 -27.60 2.95 4.25
C THR A 452 -27.64 4.47 4.09
N ARG A 453 -26.56 5.07 3.59
CA ARG A 453 -26.45 6.52 3.38
C ARG A 453 -26.80 6.97 1.98
N MET A 454 -26.81 6.07 1.01
CA MET A 454 -27.17 6.35 -0.38
C MET A 454 -28.44 5.62 -0.79
N GLU A 455 -29.19 6.24 -1.70
CA GLU A 455 -30.42 5.68 -2.26
C GLU A 455 -30.27 5.40 -3.77
N THR A 456 -30.91 4.35 -4.28
CA THR A 456 -30.90 4.06 -5.72
C THR A 456 -31.53 5.22 -6.50
N GLY A 457 -30.81 5.72 -7.51
CA GLY A 457 -31.17 6.88 -8.32
C GLY A 457 -30.51 8.20 -7.86
N GLN A 458 -29.91 8.24 -6.67
CA GLN A 458 -29.17 9.40 -6.20
C GLN A 458 -27.92 9.63 -7.06
N GLU A 459 -27.73 10.83 -7.58
CA GLU A 459 -26.51 11.19 -8.29
C GLU A 459 -25.35 11.42 -7.31
N VAL A 460 -24.21 10.78 -7.56
CA VAL A 460 -23.01 10.95 -6.75
C VAL A 460 -21.75 11.01 -7.61
N THR A 461 -20.72 11.65 -7.05
CA THR A 461 -19.36 11.65 -7.56
C THR A 461 -18.46 10.91 -6.58
N VAL A 462 -17.75 9.91 -7.07
CA VAL A 462 -16.80 9.09 -6.31
C VAL A 462 -15.40 9.56 -6.66
N ASP A 463 -14.75 10.19 -5.68
CA ASP A 463 -13.44 10.80 -5.83
C ASP A 463 -12.38 10.01 -5.04
N CYS A 464 -11.45 9.40 -5.77
CA CYS A 464 -10.31 8.69 -5.20
C CYS A 464 -8.99 9.49 -5.33
N SER A 465 -9.01 10.68 -5.94
CA SER A 465 -7.80 11.48 -6.25
C SER A 465 -7.17 12.17 -5.03
N GLN A 466 -7.84 12.17 -3.87
CA GLN A 466 -7.42 12.93 -2.68
C GLN A 466 -6.52 12.16 -1.70
N GLY A 467 -5.86 11.09 -2.15
CA GLY A 467 -4.95 10.27 -1.33
C GLY A 467 -5.57 8.97 -0.85
N SER A 468 -5.30 8.54 0.39
CA SER A 468 -5.75 7.23 0.91
C SER A 468 -7.24 7.15 1.27
N VAL A 469 -7.89 8.30 1.44
CA VAL A 469 -9.31 8.42 1.76
C VAL A 469 -10.07 8.79 0.49
N GLY A 470 -11.02 7.94 0.12
CA GLY A 470 -11.97 8.22 -0.95
C GLY A 470 -13.18 8.96 -0.41
N TYR A 471 -13.70 9.89 -1.20
CA TYR A 471 -14.88 10.68 -0.88
C TYR A 471 -16.01 10.39 -1.86
N VAL A 472 -17.22 10.18 -1.33
CA VAL A 472 -18.44 10.18 -2.14
C VAL A 472 -19.16 11.49 -1.90
N TYR A 473 -19.24 12.33 -2.93
CA TYR A 473 -19.95 13.60 -2.91
C TYR A 473 -21.35 13.46 -3.50
N ALA A 474 -22.30 14.24 -2.97
CA ALA A 474 -23.63 14.37 -3.55
C ALA A 474 -23.56 15.18 -4.86
N GLY A 475 -24.27 14.71 -5.89
CA GLY A 475 -24.34 15.32 -7.22
C GLY A 475 -23.25 14.85 -8.19
N LEU A 476 -23.43 15.19 -9.47
CA LEU A 476 -22.44 14.99 -10.53
C LEU A 476 -21.54 16.23 -10.61
N LEU A 477 -20.36 16.14 -10.01
CA LEU A 477 -19.43 17.25 -9.89
C LEU A 477 -18.47 17.25 -11.08
N PRO A 478 -18.23 18.41 -11.72
CA PRO A 478 -17.29 18.50 -12.83
C PRO A 478 -15.87 18.19 -12.38
N TYR A 479 -15.17 17.37 -13.15
CA TYR A 479 -13.75 17.08 -12.99
C TYR A 479 -13.02 17.17 -14.34
N GLU A 480 -11.69 17.29 -14.28
CA GLU A 480 -10.82 17.24 -15.45
C GLU A 480 -9.75 16.16 -15.30
N VAL A 481 -9.31 15.63 -16.45
CA VAL A 481 -8.21 14.66 -16.53
C VAL A 481 -7.10 15.30 -17.33
N LYS A 482 -5.92 15.42 -16.71
CA LYS A 482 -4.73 15.97 -17.36
C LYS A 482 -3.73 14.84 -17.57
N GLU A 483 -3.42 14.55 -18.83
CA GLU A 483 -2.39 13.58 -19.20
C GLU A 483 -1.09 14.32 -19.53
N THR A 484 0.02 13.88 -18.93
CA THR A 484 1.34 14.45 -19.21
C THR A 484 2.36 13.34 -19.46
N ASN A 485 3.02 13.37 -20.61
CA ASN A 485 4.11 12.46 -20.92
C ASN A 485 5.41 12.95 -20.26
N LEU A 486 5.97 12.11 -19.38
CA LEU A 486 7.14 12.42 -18.56
C LEU A 486 8.49 12.13 -19.26
N GLU A 487 8.51 11.32 -20.33
CA GLU A 487 9.76 10.91 -21.00
C GLU A 487 10.46 12.06 -21.72
N ASN A 488 9.71 13.07 -22.15
CA ASN A 488 10.22 14.17 -22.95
C ASN A 488 10.61 15.42 -22.13
N LEU A 489 10.69 15.30 -20.80
CA LEU A 489 11.07 16.43 -19.96
C LEU A 489 12.56 16.77 -20.12
N PRO A 490 12.90 18.04 -20.43
CA PRO A 490 14.29 18.45 -20.58
C PRO A 490 15.02 18.37 -19.25
N LYS A 491 16.32 18.08 -19.30
CA LYS A 491 17.18 18.13 -18.12
C LYS A 491 17.54 19.58 -17.81
N THR A 492 17.46 19.94 -16.53
CA THR A 492 17.88 21.23 -16.01
C THR A 492 19.18 21.10 -15.21
N LYS A 493 20.00 22.15 -15.19
CA LYS A 493 21.14 22.28 -14.29
C LYS A 493 20.68 22.55 -12.86
N THR A 494 19.69 23.42 -12.71
CA THR A 494 18.99 23.67 -11.45
C THR A 494 18.21 22.42 -11.06
N LYS A 495 18.47 21.90 -9.87
CA LYS A 495 17.84 20.66 -9.41
C LYS A 495 16.43 20.93 -8.92
N ILE A 496 15.43 20.44 -9.64
CA ILE A 496 14.04 20.52 -9.21
C ILE A 496 13.76 19.45 -8.16
N MET A 497 13.32 19.87 -6.97
CA MET A 497 12.94 19.04 -5.83
C MET A 497 11.45 19.23 -5.51
N LEU A 498 10.91 18.38 -4.63
CA LEU A 498 9.50 18.49 -4.21
C LEU A 498 9.34 19.11 -2.82
N ASN A 499 8.23 19.80 -2.65
CA ASN A 499 7.64 20.19 -1.37
C ASN A 499 6.55 19.17 -1.03
N LEU A 500 6.74 18.40 0.05
CA LEU A 500 5.80 17.36 0.46
C LEU A 500 5.50 17.44 1.96
N ALA A 501 4.27 17.04 2.30
CA ALA A 501 3.82 16.96 3.69
C ALA A 501 3.13 15.63 4.00
N SER A 502 2.44 15.03 3.01
CA SER A 502 1.69 13.79 3.20
C SER A 502 2.54 12.56 2.80
N PRO A 503 2.78 11.61 3.74
CA PRO A 503 3.43 10.34 3.42
C PRO A 503 2.64 9.49 2.41
N GLU A 504 1.31 9.58 2.42
CA GLU A 504 0.43 8.75 1.58
C GLU A 504 0.61 8.98 0.08
N GLN A 505 0.98 10.20 -0.31
CA GLN A 505 1.20 10.56 -1.72
C GLN A 505 2.67 10.35 -2.13
N ALA A 506 3.56 9.97 -1.20
CA ALA A 506 5.00 9.97 -1.44
C ALA A 506 5.39 9.05 -2.61
N PHE A 507 4.84 7.83 -2.66
CA PHE A 507 5.14 6.85 -3.70
C PHE A 507 4.67 7.29 -5.08
N GLU A 508 3.45 7.80 -5.19
CA GLU A 508 2.90 8.33 -6.44
C GLU A 508 3.73 9.53 -6.94
N LYS A 509 3.97 10.53 -6.08
CA LYS A 509 4.72 11.72 -6.47
C LYS A 509 6.21 11.44 -6.74
N SER A 510 6.72 10.28 -6.32
CA SER A 510 8.09 9.86 -6.63
C SER A 510 8.34 9.63 -8.12
N PHE A 511 7.28 9.33 -8.90
CA PHE A 511 7.37 9.12 -10.34
C PHE A 511 7.55 10.42 -11.14
N ILE A 512 7.17 11.56 -10.58
CA ILE A 512 7.44 12.86 -11.18
C ILE A 512 8.96 13.06 -11.24
N PRO A 513 9.58 13.38 -12.38
CA PRO A 513 11.02 13.63 -12.44
C PRO A 513 11.46 14.70 -11.43
N ASN A 514 12.33 14.31 -10.50
CA ASN A 514 12.74 15.13 -9.36
C ASN A 514 14.18 14.80 -8.92
N HIS A 515 14.72 15.63 -8.03
CA HIS A 515 16.03 15.46 -7.38
C HIS A 515 15.93 15.22 -5.87
N GLY A 516 14.77 14.75 -5.38
CA GLY A 516 14.47 14.50 -3.97
C GLY A 516 13.41 15.46 -3.42
N VAL A 517 13.36 15.58 -2.10
CA VAL A 517 12.43 16.45 -1.37
C VAL A 517 13.22 17.54 -0.66
N GLY A 518 13.02 18.79 -1.04
CA GLY A 518 13.75 19.91 -0.46
C GLY A 518 13.02 20.55 0.73
N LEU A 519 11.76 20.15 0.95
CA LEU A 519 11.01 20.42 2.17
C LEU A 519 10.01 19.30 2.43
N ALA A 520 10.33 18.43 3.38
CA ALA A 520 9.39 17.53 4.03
C ALA A 520 8.90 18.18 5.33
N ARG A 521 7.60 18.48 5.41
CA ARG A 521 6.98 19.11 6.59
C ARG A 521 6.44 18.05 7.53
N GLU A 522 6.98 17.97 8.74
CA GLU A 522 6.50 16.98 9.72
C GLU A 522 5.25 17.42 10.48
N GLU A 523 4.83 18.70 10.39
CA GLU A 523 3.64 19.20 11.08
C GLU A 523 2.37 18.46 10.63
N PHE A 524 2.30 18.05 9.36
CA PHE A 524 1.22 17.20 8.87
C PHE A 524 1.25 15.83 9.53
N ILE A 525 2.44 15.26 9.76
CA ILE A 525 2.58 13.97 10.41
C ILE A 525 2.10 14.07 11.87
N ILE A 526 2.53 15.12 12.56
CA ILE A 526 2.12 15.39 13.94
C ILE A 526 0.60 15.62 14.03
N ASN A 527 0.00 16.43 13.15
CA ASN A 527 -1.44 16.71 13.20
C ASN A 527 -2.33 15.54 12.77
N SER A 528 -1.90 14.78 11.76
CA SER A 528 -2.77 13.77 11.13
C SER A 528 -2.62 12.39 11.75
N TYR A 529 -1.42 12.04 12.22
CA TYR A 529 -1.13 10.69 12.71
C TYR A 529 -0.81 10.67 14.21
N ILE A 530 -0.07 11.65 14.73
CA ILE A 530 0.31 11.66 16.16
C ILE A 530 -0.81 12.25 17.02
N LYS A 531 -1.33 13.43 16.67
CA LYS A 531 -2.41 14.22 17.30
C LYS A 531 -2.22 14.63 18.77
N ILE A 532 -1.21 14.11 19.44
CA ILE A 532 -0.98 14.28 20.87
C ILE A 532 0.26 15.16 21.07
N HIS A 533 0.17 16.09 22.02
CA HIS A 533 1.28 16.95 22.38
C HIS A 533 2.44 16.10 22.97
N PRO A 534 3.70 16.26 22.51
CA PRO A 534 4.81 15.38 22.93
C PRO A 534 5.07 15.43 24.45
N LEU A 535 4.94 16.60 25.09
CA LEU A 535 5.05 16.69 26.55
C LEU A 535 3.91 15.97 27.30
N ALA A 536 2.72 15.84 26.70
CA ALA A 536 1.63 15.06 27.30
C ALA A 536 1.92 13.55 27.27
N LEU A 537 2.69 13.08 26.26
CA LEU A 537 3.17 11.70 26.20
C LEU A 537 4.28 11.45 27.23
N LEU A 538 5.26 12.36 27.31
CA LEU A 538 6.37 12.26 28.26
C LEU A 538 5.91 12.35 29.72
N ARG A 539 4.95 13.22 30.01
CA ARG A 539 4.42 13.49 31.36
C ARG A 539 3.04 12.87 31.57
N TYR A 540 2.76 11.75 30.92
CA TYR A 540 1.46 11.09 30.95
C TYR A 540 0.92 10.86 32.37
N ASP A 541 1.79 10.47 33.31
CA ASP A 541 1.41 10.20 34.69
C ASP A 541 1.13 11.47 35.50
N GLU A 542 1.64 12.63 35.07
CA GLU A 542 1.43 13.94 35.70
C GLU A 542 0.15 14.64 35.23
N LEU A 543 -0.51 14.10 34.20
CA LEU A 543 -1.78 14.65 33.71
C LEU A 543 -2.87 14.48 34.78
N GLY A 544 -3.56 15.58 35.11
CA GLY A 544 -4.64 15.57 36.11
C GLY A 544 -6.03 15.24 35.57
N ASP A 545 -6.19 15.14 34.25
CA ASP A 545 -7.46 14.88 33.58
C ASP A 545 -7.56 13.42 33.14
N GLU A 546 -8.42 12.65 33.82
CA GLU A 546 -8.66 11.23 33.53
C GLU A 546 -9.29 10.99 32.15
N ILE A 547 -10.07 11.94 31.61
CA ILE A 547 -10.63 11.83 30.26
C ILE A 547 -9.51 11.95 29.22
N LEU A 548 -8.62 12.94 29.41
CA LEU A 548 -7.44 13.13 28.58
C LEU A 548 -6.51 11.91 28.63
N LYS A 549 -6.21 11.39 29.83
CA LYS A 549 -5.37 10.19 29.99
C LYS A 549 -5.96 9.01 29.25
N ARG A 550 -7.27 8.79 29.36
CA ARG A 550 -7.95 7.70 28.65
C ARG A 550 -7.86 7.88 27.13
N ALA A 551 -8.06 9.09 26.61
CA ALA A 551 -7.93 9.37 25.18
C ALA A 551 -6.51 9.08 24.67
N ILE A 552 -5.48 9.49 25.40
CA ILE A 552 -4.08 9.19 25.07
C ILE A 552 -3.81 7.68 25.15
N ALA A 553 -4.31 7.00 26.19
CA ALA A 553 -4.14 5.56 26.36
C ALA A 553 -4.78 4.75 25.22
N ASP A 554 -5.97 5.16 24.75
CA ASP A 554 -6.68 4.52 23.64
C ASP A 554 -5.94 4.70 22.30
N MET A 555 -5.22 5.81 22.10
CA MET A 555 -4.42 6.07 20.89
C MET A 555 -3.04 5.39 20.93
N THR A 556 -2.48 5.19 22.12
CA THR A 556 -1.13 4.65 22.34
C THR A 556 -1.16 3.19 22.80
N ILE A 557 -2.16 2.43 22.33
CA ILE A 557 -2.28 1.00 22.64
C ILE A 557 -1.08 0.25 22.05
N GLY A 558 -0.50 -0.65 22.86
CA GLY A 558 0.70 -1.39 22.49
C GLY A 558 2.00 -0.71 22.88
N TYR A 559 1.95 0.54 23.35
CA TYR A 559 3.12 1.28 23.85
C TYR A 559 3.11 1.31 25.39
N ASN A 560 4.17 0.77 25.98
CA ASN A 560 4.41 0.85 27.42
C ASN A 560 4.87 2.27 27.79
N ASP A 561 5.90 2.76 27.11
CA ASP A 561 6.29 4.17 27.14
C ASP A 561 5.49 4.93 26.08
N LYS A 562 4.68 5.90 26.52
CA LYS A 562 3.81 6.67 25.61
C LYS A 562 4.59 7.54 24.65
N SER A 563 5.82 7.92 24.98
CA SER A 563 6.68 8.74 24.13
C SER A 563 7.19 7.97 22.89
N GLU A 564 7.33 6.64 22.98
CA GLU A 564 7.70 5.80 21.84
C GLU A 564 6.69 5.87 20.70
N TYR A 565 5.40 6.10 21.00
CA TYR A 565 4.37 6.32 19.99
C TYR A 565 4.69 7.51 19.08
N PHE A 566 5.20 8.62 19.66
CA PHE A 566 5.61 9.80 18.90
C PHE A 566 6.79 9.46 17.98
N VAL A 567 7.80 8.81 18.53
CA VAL A 567 9.03 8.42 17.81
C VAL A 567 8.68 7.50 16.63
N ASP A 568 7.86 6.47 16.87
CA ASP A 568 7.49 5.49 15.86
C ASP A 568 6.63 6.11 14.76
N LYS A 569 5.61 6.91 15.11
CA LYS A 569 4.73 7.52 14.10
C LYS A 569 5.45 8.58 13.28
N LEU A 570 6.35 9.35 13.88
CA LEU A 570 7.18 10.30 13.14
C LEU A 570 8.17 9.57 12.23
N ALA A 571 8.81 8.50 12.73
CA ALA A 571 9.73 7.68 11.95
C ALA A 571 9.05 6.95 10.79
N GLU A 572 7.83 6.46 10.96
CA GLU A 572 7.01 5.89 9.89
C GLU A 572 6.71 6.95 8.81
N GLY A 573 6.14 8.10 9.20
CA GLY A 573 5.75 9.14 8.25
C GLY A 573 6.94 9.70 7.45
N VAL A 574 8.04 10.06 8.13
CA VAL A 574 9.24 10.57 7.49
C VAL A 574 10.01 9.46 6.76
N GLY A 575 10.04 8.25 7.32
CA GLY A 575 10.65 7.08 6.68
C GLY A 575 9.98 6.73 5.35
N MET A 576 8.65 6.84 5.25
CA MET A 576 7.92 6.65 3.99
C MET A 576 8.28 7.71 2.94
N LEU A 577 8.38 8.98 3.35
CA LEU A 577 8.88 10.06 2.47
C LEU A 577 10.31 9.77 2.02
N ALA A 578 11.21 9.43 2.93
CA ALA A 578 12.61 9.13 2.62
C ALA A 578 12.77 7.93 1.68
N ALA A 579 11.99 6.87 1.90
CA ALA A 579 11.98 5.66 1.08
C ALA A 579 11.52 5.94 -0.36
N ALA A 580 10.46 6.75 -0.53
CA ALA A 580 9.90 7.07 -1.85
C ALA A 580 10.92 7.74 -2.79
N PHE A 581 11.84 8.53 -2.25
CA PHE A 581 12.84 9.28 -3.04
C PHE A 581 14.25 8.69 -2.96
N TYR A 582 14.45 7.58 -2.26
CA TYR A 582 15.78 7.00 -2.05
C TYR A 582 16.48 6.65 -3.37
N PRO A 583 17.79 6.94 -3.52
CA PRO A 583 18.71 7.52 -2.54
C PRO A 583 18.82 9.05 -2.59
N LYS A 584 17.89 9.75 -3.27
CA LYS A 584 17.91 11.22 -3.38
C LYS A 584 17.65 11.87 -2.02
N PRO A 585 18.22 13.05 -1.74
CA PRO A 585 18.09 13.70 -0.44
C PRO A 585 16.63 14.06 -0.11
N VAL A 586 16.26 13.85 1.15
CA VAL A 586 14.98 14.29 1.72
C VAL A 586 15.30 15.19 2.91
N ILE A 587 15.04 16.49 2.76
CA ILE A 587 15.30 17.51 3.77
C ILE A 587 14.04 17.70 4.60
N VAL A 588 14.07 17.20 5.84
CA VAL A 588 12.98 17.26 6.80
C VAL A 588 13.09 18.53 7.60
N ARG A 589 12.10 19.41 7.51
CA ARG A 589 12.04 20.56 8.42
C ARG A 589 11.51 20.07 9.77
N LEU A 590 12.30 20.26 10.81
CA LEU A 590 11.87 19.98 12.18
C LEU A 590 10.70 20.89 12.56
N SER A 591 9.94 20.51 13.58
CA SER A 591 8.65 21.11 13.86
C SER A 591 8.72 22.63 14.03
N ASP A 592 8.00 23.35 13.17
CA ASP A 592 7.89 24.81 13.18
C ASP A 592 6.52 25.27 13.71
N PHE A 593 5.84 24.45 14.53
CA PHE A 593 4.57 24.85 15.13
C PHE A 593 4.70 26.08 16.02
N LYS A 594 3.70 26.94 15.92
CA LYS A 594 3.43 28.03 16.86
C LYS A 594 2.79 27.47 18.13
N THR A 595 2.87 28.22 19.24
CA THR A 595 2.25 27.86 20.53
C THR A 595 0.77 27.52 20.42
N ASN A 596 0.01 28.32 19.67
CA ASN A 596 -1.42 28.11 19.44
C ASN A 596 -1.74 26.84 18.61
N GLU A 597 -0.82 26.40 17.75
CA GLU A 597 -0.99 25.16 16.99
C GLU A 597 -0.72 23.94 17.87
N TYR A 598 0.35 23.98 18.67
CA TYR A 598 0.61 22.96 19.69
C TYR A 598 -0.53 22.86 20.72
N ALA A 599 -1.15 23.98 21.09
CA ALA A 599 -2.26 24.02 22.04
C ALA A 599 -3.50 23.24 21.52
N ASN A 600 -3.65 23.12 20.20
CA ASN A 600 -4.75 22.38 19.56
C ASN A 600 -4.54 20.86 19.55
N LEU A 601 -3.33 20.37 19.86
CA LEU A 601 -3.09 18.94 20.03
C LEU A 601 -3.73 18.43 21.33
N ILE A 602 -4.00 17.13 21.36
CA ILE A 602 -4.52 16.46 22.55
C ILE A 602 -3.50 16.64 23.69
N GLY A 603 -3.94 17.30 24.78
CA GLY A 603 -3.11 17.62 25.94
C GLY A 603 -2.21 18.85 25.79
N GLY A 604 -2.31 19.62 24.71
CA GLY A 604 -1.43 20.77 24.43
C GLY A 604 -1.66 22.00 25.30
N THR A 605 -2.92 22.32 25.63
CA THR A 605 -3.29 23.56 26.36
C THR A 605 -2.64 23.70 27.74
N GLN A 606 -2.20 22.60 28.36
CA GLN A 606 -1.51 22.62 29.66
C GLN A 606 -0.05 23.10 29.54
N PHE A 607 0.57 22.92 28.37
CA PHE A 607 1.99 23.18 28.16
C PHE A 607 2.24 24.46 27.35
N GLU A 608 1.25 24.95 26.63
CA GLU A 608 1.40 26.07 25.71
C GLU A 608 0.91 27.39 26.31
N PRO A 609 1.81 28.39 26.46
CA PRO A 609 1.40 29.72 26.90
C PRO A 609 0.60 30.45 25.82
N GLY A 610 -0.28 31.35 26.24
CA GLY A 610 -0.93 32.29 25.32
C GLY A 610 0.07 33.34 24.82
N GLU A 611 0.13 33.55 23.51
CA GLU A 611 0.97 34.56 22.89
C GLU A 611 0.14 35.55 22.07
N GLU A 612 0.43 36.84 22.20
CA GLU A 612 -0.23 37.90 21.42
C GLU A 612 0.13 37.83 19.93
N ASN A 613 1.35 37.41 19.61
CA ASN A 613 1.85 37.32 18.22
C ASN A 613 2.53 35.97 17.97
N PRO A 614 1.76 34.89 17.74
CA PRO A 614 2.31 33.54 17.58
C PRO A 614 3.31 33.40 16.42
N MET A 615 3.21 34.25 15.38
CA MET A 615 4.11 34.22 14.22
C MET A 615 5.58 34.46 14.59
N ILE A 616 5.84 35.41 15.50
CA ILE A 616 7.18 35.75 16.02
C ILE A 616 7.44 35.21 17.43
N GLY A 617 6.55 34.34 17.93
CA GLY A 617 6.55 33.81 19.29
C GLY A 617 7.50 32.62 19.51
N TRP A 618 7.20 31.78 20.50
CA TRP A 618 8.01 30.65 20.93
C TRP A 618 7.86 29.43 20.01
N ARG A 619 8.65 29.42 18.93
CA ARG A 619 8.69 28.40 17.87
C ARG A 619 10.11 28.19 17.31
N GLY A 620 10.27 27.17 16.46
CA GLY A 620 11.52 26.82 15.79
C GLY A 620 12.70 26.67 16.76
N ALA A 621 13.89 27.11 16.34
CA ALA A 621 15.14 26.98 17.10
C ALA A 621 15.01 27.29 18.60
N SER A 622 14.36 28.42 18.95
CA SER A 622 14.20 28.87 20.35
C SER A 622 13.45 27.89 21.25
N ARG A 623 12.61 27.04 20.67
CA ARG A 623 11.85 26.03 21.39
C ARG A 623 12.69 24.77 21.64
N TYR A 624 13.57 24.41 20.71
CA TYR A 624 14.30 23.14 20.77
C TYR A 624 15.27 23.04 21.94
N TYR A 625 16.01 24.12 22.25
CA TYR A 625 16.95 24.13 23.38
C TYR A 625 16.33 24.60 24.70
N ALA A 626 15.09 25.11 24.68
CA ALA A 626 14.42 25.62 25.87
C ALA A 626 14.18 24.49 26.88
N LYS A 627 14.48 24.74 28.16
CA LYS A 627 14.43 23.73 29.23
C LYS A 627 13.04 23.07 29.33
N GLU A 628 12.00 23.83 29.05
CA GLU A 628 10.60 23.44 29.14
C GLU A 628 10.21 22.41 28.07
N TYR A 629 10.90 22.40 26.93
CA TYR A 629 10.54 21.61 25.74
C TYR A 629 11.68 20.69 25.23
N LYS A 630 12.91 20.86 25.70
CA LYS A 630 14.10 20.12 25.23
C LYS A 630 13.89 18.61 25.14
N GLU A 631 13.22 18.01 26.12
CA GLU A 631 12.91 16.57 26.13
C GLU A 631 11.95 16.15 25.00
N ALA A 632 10.96 16.99 24.68
CA ALA A 632 10.06 16.76 23.56
C ALA A 632 10.79 16.84 22.22
N PHE A 633 11.69 17.82 22.04
CA PHE A 633 12.56 17.90 20.87
C PHE A 633 13.48 16.66 20.74
N GLY A 634 13.89 16.08 21.88
CA GLY A 634 14.60 14.81 21.90
C GLY A 634 13.84 13.65 21.25
N LEU A 635 12.50 13.68 21.21
CA LEU A 635 11.69 12.68 20.51
C LEU A 635 11.81 12.81 18.99
N GLU A 636 11.85 14.03 18.44
CA GLU A 636 12.12 14.27 17.02
C GLU A 636 13.52 13.76 16.63
N CYS A 637 14.52 14.06 17.46
CA CYS A 637 15.90 13.56 17.25
C CYS A 637 15.96 12.03 17.24
N LYS A 638 15.29 11.37 18.20
CA LYS A 638 15.20 9.91 18.28
C LYS A 638 14.51 9.31 17.04
N ALA A 639 13.47 9.96 16.51
CA ALA A 639 12.81 9.53 15.29
C ALA A 639 13.78 9.57 14.10
N MET A 640 14.53 10.66 13.92
CA MET A 640 15.55 10.76 12.85
C MET A 640 16.64 9.70 13.00
N LEU A 641 17.10 9.43 14.22
CA LEU A 641 18.05 8.35 14.50
C LEU A 641 17.48 6.98 14.16
N LYS A 642 16.22 6.70 14.49
CA LYS A 642 15.54 5.45 14.11
C LYS A 642 15.49 5.29 12.60
N ILE A 643 15.14 6.34 11.86
CA ILE A 643 15.09 6.31 10.39
C ILE A 643 16.48 6.02 9.79
N ARG A 644 17.54 6.66 10.30
CA ARG A 644 18.89 6.49 9.76
C ARG A 644 19.52 5.15 10.18
N ASN A 645 19.41 4.78 11.46
CA ASN A 645 20.18 3.66 12.02
C ASN A 645 19.42 2.33 11.97
N GLU A 646 18.09 2.33 12.16
CA GLU A 646 17.28 1.11 12.11
C GLU A 646 16.72 0.84 10.70
N MET A 647 16.26 1.89 10.00
CA MET A 647 15.70 1.75 8.65
C MET A 647 16.74 1.90 7.52
N GLY A 648 17.95 2.40 7.82
CA GLY A 648 19.04 2.57 6.84
C GLY A 648 18.82 3.73 5.85
N LEU A 649 17.90 4.65 6.13
CA LEU A 649 17.52 5.75 5.24
C LEU A 649 18.43 6.97 5.44
N HIS A 650 19.71 6.81 5.07
CA HIS A 650 20.74 7.85 5.22
C HIS A 650 20.56 9.07 4.30
N ASN A 651 19.59 9.05 3.40
CA ASN A 651 19.23 10.20 2.55
C ASN A 651 18.43 11.27 3.31
N VAL A 652 18.01 11.01 4.55
CA VAL A 652 17.35 12.00 5.42
C VAL A 652 18.36 13.03 5.93
N GLN A 653 18.05 14.30 5.70
CA GLN A 653 18.72 15.48 6.23
C GLN A 653 17.70 16.28 7.03
N VAL A 654 18.14 17.17 7.93
CA VAL A 654 17.21 18.04 8.66
C VAL A 654 17.42 19.51 8.33
N MET A 655 16.36 20.27 8.53
CA MET A 655 16.35 21.71 8.42
C MET A 655 15.81 22.34 9.70
N ILE A 656 16.57 23.30 10.24
CA ILE A 656 16.21 24.07 11.43
C ILE A 656 15.43 25.32 11.01
N PRO A 657 14.14 25.42 11.36
CA PRO A 657 13.36 26.63 11.13
C PRO A 657 13.60 27.69 12.21
N PHE A 658 13.29 28.92 11.84
CA PHE A 658 13.14 30.09 12.70
C PHE A 658 14.35 30.36 13.63
N CYS A 659 15.56 30.10 13.13
CA CYS A 659 16.81 30.33 13.88
C CYS A 659 17.20 31.80 13.84
N ARG A 660 17.10 32.51 14.97
CA ARG A 660 17.20 33.98 15.01
C ARG A 660 18.63 34.48 15.11
N THR A 661 19.48 33.77 15.84
CA THR A 661 20.84 34.21 16.18
C THR A 661 21.86 33.08 16.03
N LEU A 662 23.14 33.44 15.95
CA LEU A 662 24.24 32.48 15.92
C LEU A 662 24.34 31.65 17.21
N ASP A 663 23.92 32.22 18.34
CA ASP A 663 23.92 31.51 19.61
C ASP A 663 22.78 30.48 19.68
N GLU A 664 21.59 30.83 19.19
CA GLU A 664 20.50 29.85 19.01
C GLU A 664 20.96 28.71 18.09
N ALA A 665 21.64 29.03 16.98
CA ALA A 665 22.14 28.03 16.04
C ALA A 665 23.05 27.02 16.74
N ARG A 666 24.05 27.49 17.50
CA ARG A 666 24.96 26.61 18.26
C ARG A 666 24.22 25.79 19.31
N GLN A 667 23.30 26.40 20.06
CA GLN A 667 22.52 25.71 21.08
C GLN A 667 21.65 24.59 20.50
N VAL A 668 21.06 24.78 19.32
CA VAL A 668 20.29 23.72 18.64
C VAL A 668 21.22 22.57 18.22
N ILE A 669 22.37 22.88 17.62
CA ILE A 669 23.35 21.85 17.21
C ILE A 669 23.82 21.04 18.42
N ASP A 670 24.18 21.72 19.52
CA ASP A 670 24.60 21.08 20.76
C ASP A 670 23.46 20.22 21.34
N THR A 671 22.22 20.73 21.33
CA THR A 671 21.05 19.99 21.81
C THR A 671 20.76 18.73 20.98
N MET A 672 20.89 18.80 19.65
CA MET A 672 20.74 17.62 18.79
C MET A 672 21.83 16.58 19.08
N ALA A 673 23.08 17.03 19.28
CA ALA A 673 24.20 16.17 19.62
C ALA A 673 24.01 15.50 21.00
N GLU A 674 23.41 16.18 21.99
CA GLU A 674 23.04 15.57 23.28
C GLU A 674 22.07 14.39 23.13
N PHE A 675 21.19 14.42 22.13
CA PHE A 675 20.30 13.32 21.79
C PHE A 675 20.89 12.32 20.77
N GLY A 676 22.16 12.50 20.38
CA GLY A 676 22.91 11.60 19.51
C GLY A 676 22.82 11.89 18.01
N LEU A 677 22.14 12.97 17.60
CA LEU A 677 21.99 13.33 16.18
C LEU A 677 23.07 14.35 15.79
N CYS A 678 24.25 13.86 15.42
CA CYS A 678 25.43 14.70 15.20
C CYS A 678 25.61 15.11 13.73
N GLN A 679 25.89 16.40 13.51
CA GLN A 679 26.23 16.93 12.19
C GLN A 679 27.48 16.24 11.60
N GLY A 680 27.43 15.88 10.33
CA GLY A 680 28.52 15.23 9.60
C GLY A 680 28.61 13.71 9.77
N GLU A 681 27.99 13.13 10.79
CA GLU A 681 28.01 11.68 11.05
C GLU A 681 27.22 10.93 9.96
N ASP A 682 27.87 9.94 9.32
CA ASP A 682 27.32 9.20 8.18
C ASP A 682 26.74 10.09 7.06
N GLY A 683 27.36 11.26 6.84
CA GLY A 683 26.92 12.22 5.83
C GLY A 683 25.61 12.95 6.17
N PHE A 684 25.22 12.96 7.45
CA PHE A 684 24.12 13.77 7.96
C PHE A 684 24.46 15.26 7.91
N LYS A 685 23.53 16.07 7.42
CA LYS A 685 23.65 17.49 7.18
C LYS A 685 22.52 18.20 7.88
N ILE A 686 22.84 19.38 8.40
CA ILE A 686 21.89 20.27 9.05
C ILE A 686 21.83 21.56 8.25
N ILE A 687 20.66 21.81 7.66
CA ILE A 687 20.35 22.98 6.84
C ILE A 687 19.65 24.02 7.73
N CYS A 688 19.91 25.30 7.52
CA CYS A 688 19.11 26.35 8.16
C CYS A 688 18.04 26.84 7.18
N MET A 689 16.82 27.03 7.66
CA MET A 689 15.82 27.76 6.90
C MET A 689 16.19 29.25 6.97
N CYS A 690 16.58 29.84 5.84
CA CYS A 690 16.92 31.26 5.75
C CYS A 690 15.62 32.05 5.53
N GLU A 691 14.99 32.44 6.63
CA GLU A 691 13.66 33.03 6.62
C GLU A 691 13.51 34.26 7.53
N ILE A 692 14.56 34.61 8.27
CA ILE A 692 14.60 35.80 9.12
C ILE A 692 15.62 36.79 8.54
N PRO A 693 15.36 38.12 8.59
CA PRO A 693 16.33 39.11 8.11
C PRO A 693 17.74 38.99 8.71
N SER A 694 17.86 38.53 9.97
CA SER A 694 19.16 38.26 10.61
C SER A 694 19.93 37.14 9.90
N ASN A 695 19.26 36.11 9.37
CA ASN A 695 19.91 35.06 8.59
C ASN A 695 20.55 35.62 7.32
N VAL A 696 19.90 36.59 6.68
CA VAL A 696 20.42 37.23 5.46
C VAL A 696 21.60 38.15 5.77
N ILE A 697 21.47 38.96 6.81
CA ILE A 697 22.50 39.92 7.22
C ILE A 697 23.78 39.21 7.67
N LEU A 698 23.63 38.10 8.40
CA LEU A 698 24.74 37.29 8.95
C LEU A 698 24.90 35.95 8.20
N ALA A 699 24.60 35.94 6.90
CA ALA A 699 24.58 34.71 6.10
C ALA A 699 25.93 34.00 6.08
N GLU A 700 27.04 34.75 6.07
CA GLU A 700 28.38 34.16 6.06
C GLU A 700 28.66 33.40 7.36
N GLU A 701 28.27 33.96 8.50
CA GLU A 701 28.49 33.40 9.84
C GLU A 701 27.57 32.22 10.13
N PHE A 702 26.30 32.29 9.72
CA PHE A 702 25.39 31.15 9.84
C PHE A 702 25.87 29.94 9.01
N LEU A 703 26.45 30.17 7.83
CA LEU A 703 27.01 29.11 6.98
C LEU A 703 28.30 28.48 7.51
N GLU A 704 28.92 29.05 8.55
CA GLU A 704 30.00 28.40 9.29
C GLU A 704 29.48 27.32 10.24
N ILE A 705 28.22 27.44 10.67
CA ILE A 705 27.55 26.50 11.59
C ILE A 705 26.77 25.45 10.78
N PHE A 706 26.04 25.86 9.75
CA PHE A 706 25.18 24.98 8.96
C PHE A 706 25.83 24.46 7.68
N ASP A 707 25.30 23.36 7.14
CA ASP A 707 25.76 22.77 5.87
C ASP A 707 25.23 23.51 4.62
N GLY A 708 24.26 24.39 4.83
CA GLY A 708 23.69 25.24 3.80
C GLY A 708 22.40 25.91 4.25
N PHE A 709 21.71 26.52 3.28
CA PHE A 709 20.43 27.20 3.47
C PHE A 709 19.33 26.62 2.60
N SER A 710 18.09 26.71 3.09
CA SER A 710 16.89 26.70 2.25
C SER A 710 16.11 27.98 2.50
N ILE A 711 15.85 28.77 1.47
CA ILE A 711 15.20 30.07 1.61
C ILE A 711 13.69 29.86 1.83
N GLY A 712 13.20 30.34 2.98
CA GLY A 712 11.79 30.41 3.32
C GLY A 712 11.22 31.78 2.95
N THR A 713 10.80 31.96 1.69
CA THR A 713 10.36 33.28 1.19
C THR A 713 9.09 33.78 1.86
N ASN A 714 8.25 32.90 2.39
CA ASN A 714 7.03 33.28 3.09
C ASN A 714 7.32 34.13 4.34
N ASP A 715 8.00 33.54 5.33
CA ASP A 715 8.34 34.23 6.58
C ASP A 715 9.35 35.36 6.35
N LEU A 716 10.27 35.20 5.39
CA LEU A 716 11.20 36.28 5.02
C LEU A 716 10.45 37.52 4.51
N THR A 717 9.43 37.33 3.68
CA THR A 717 8.59 38.43 3.17
C THR A 717 7.79 39.08 4.30
N GLN A 718 7.17 38.27 5.17
CA GLN A 718 6.42 38.78 6.31
C GLN A 718 7.29 39.67 7.22
N LEU A 719 8.49 39.21 7.56
CA LEU A 719 9.40 39.92 8.47
C LEU A 719 10.09 41.13 7.82
N LEU A 720 10.42 41.07 6.53
CA LEU A 720 11.01 42.20 5.82
C LEU A 720 10.02 43.34 5.58
N LEU A 721 8.75 43.01 5.33
CA LEU A 721 7.70 44.00 5.06
C LEU A 721 6.92 44.39 6.32
N GLY A 722 7.10 43.67 7.43
CA GLY A 722 6.35 43.89 8.67
C GLY A 722 4.86 43.59 8.50
N VAL A 723 4.54 42.52 7.77
CA VAL A 723 3.16 42.14 7.41
C VAL A 723 2.83 40.75 7.94
N ASP A 724 1.66 40.62 8.55
CA ASP A 724 1.02 39.32 8.78
C ASP A 724 0.11 39.02 7.59
N ARG A 725 0.43 37.96 6.84
CA ARG A 725 -0.34 37.59 5.65
C ARG A 725 -1.74 37.10 5.97
N ASP A 726 -1.96 36.60 7.19
CA ASP A 726 -3.26 36.11 7.66
C ASP A 726 -4.17 37.29 8.07
N SER A 727 -3.59 38.49 8.23
CA SER A 727 -4.32 39.72 8.51
C SER A 727 -4.88 40.35 7.24
N SER A 728 -6.20 40.25 7.05
CA SER A 728 -6.91 40.81 5.89
C SER A 728 -6.75 42.33 5.70
N LEU A 729 -6.36 43.07 6.76
CA LEU A 729 -6.17 44.52 6.70
C LEU A 729 -4.88 44.92 5.98
N VAL A 730 -3.86 44.06 5.99
CA VAL A 730 -2.50 44.38 5.48
C VAL A 730 -1.97 43.36 4.48
N SER A 731 -2.64 42.21 4.31
CA SER A 731 -2.22 41.15 3.39
C SER A 731 -2.05 41.60 1.93
N HIS A 732 -2.72 42.67 1.51
CA HIS A 732 -2.54 43.29 0.19
C HIS A 732 -1.12 43.86 -0.06
N VAL A 733 -0.32 44.06 1.00
CA VAL A 733 1.09 44.52 0.92
C VAL A 733 2.04 43.34 0.76
N TYR A 734 1.62 42.12 1.10
CA TYR A 734 2.44 40.91 0.99
C TYR A 734 2.69 40.57 -0.49
N ASP A 735 3.95 40.63 -0.92
CA ASP A 735 4.39 40.15 -2.23
C ASP A 735 5.84 39.66 -2.13
N GLU A 736 6.05 38.38 -2.38
CA GLU A 736 7.39 37.76 -2.35
C GLU A 736 8.30 38.29 -3.46
N ARG A 737 7.73 38.89 -4.51
CA ARG A 737 8.45 39.52 -5.62
C ARG A 737 8.88 40.95 -5.29
N ASN A 738 8.54 41.47 -4.10
CA ASN A 738 8.91 42.81 -3.68
C ASN A 738 10.44 43.02 -3.84
N PRO A 739 10.89 44.19 -4.36
CA PRO A 739 12.31 44.45 -4.57
C PRO A 739 13.20 44.24 -3.33
N ALA A 740 12.67 44.53 -2.12
CA ALA A 740 13.40 44.29 -0.87
C ALA A 740 13.65 42.79 -0.66
N VAL A 741 12.63 41.95 -0.88
CA VAL A 741 12.72 40.49 -0.77
C VAL A 741 13.68 39.94 -1.82
N LYS A 742 13.51 40.30 -3.11
CA LYS A 742 14.41 39.86 -4.19
C LYS A 742 15.87 40.23 -3.92
N LYS A 743 16.14 41.43 -3.38
CA LYS A 743 17.50 41.85 -3.03
C LYS A 743 18.11 40.95 -1.95
N MET A 744 17.33 40.64 -0.90
CA MET A 744 17.78 39.75 0.18
C MET A 744 17.99 38.31 -0.30
N VAL A 745 17.08 37.78 -1.12
CA VAL A 745 17.21 36.45 -1.72
C VAL A 745 18.46 36.34 -2.59
N ARG A 746 18.71 37.31 -3.47
CA ARG A 746 19.93 37.35 -4.29
C ARG A 746 21.19 37.34 -3.43
N GLN A 747 21.24 38.17 -2.39
CA GLN A 747 22.38 38.26 -1.49
C GLN A 747 22.70 36.91 -0.83
N VAL A 748 21.69 36.20 -0.31
CA VAL A 748 21.89 34.88 0.32
C VAL A 748 22.42 33.86 -0.69
N ILE A 749 21.85 33.84 -1.91
CA ILE A 749 22.27 32.89 -2.96
C ILE A 749 23.74 33.15 -3.33
N GLU A 750 24.11 34.39 -3.61
CA GLU A 750 25.49 34.76 -3.98
C GLU A 750 26.50 34.40 -2.88
N ILE A 751 26.14 34.63 -1.62
CA ILE A 751 26.98 34.28 -0.46
C ILE A 751 27.16 32.75 -0.35
N ALA A 752 26.07 31.98 -0.43
CA ALA A 752 26.12 30.53 -0.30
C ALA A 752 26.89 29.87 -1.46
N VAL A 753 26.66 30.34 -2.69
CA VAL A 753 27.42 29.90 -3.89
C VAL A 753 28.90 30.21 -3.74
N LYS A 754 29.26 31.43 -3.29
CA LYS A 754 30.66 31.82 -3.04
C LYS A 754 31.33 30.95 -1.97
N LYS A 755 30.58 30.54 -0.94
CA LYS A 755 31.08 29.62 0.12
C LYS A 755 31.06 28.13 -0.29
N GLY A 756 30.49 27.79 -1.45
CA GLY A 756 30.35 26.39 -1.88
C GLY A 756 29.44 25.57 -0.96
N LYS A 757 28.48 26.22 -0.31
CA LYS A 757 27.51 25.60 0.61
C LYS A 757 26.19 25.37 -0.12
N TYR A 758 25.41 24.40 0.37
CA TYR A 758 24.10 24.09 -0.21
C TYR A 758 23.18 25.32 -0.17
N ILE A 759 22.46 25.57 -1.25
CA ILE A 759 21.45 26.64 -1.30
C ILE A 759 20.22 26.21 -2.10
N GLY A 760 19.12 26.07 -1.39
CA GLY A 760 17.80 25.79 -1.94
C GLY A 760 16.79 26.89 -1.67
N ILE A 761 15.61 26.74 -2.26
CA ILE A 761 14.42 27.54 -1.95
C ILE A 761 13.21 26.61 -1.81
N CYS A 762 12.36 26.86 -0.81
CA CYS A 762 11.21 25.99 -0.49
C CYS A 762 9.89 26.74 -0.22
N GLY A 763 9.87 28.07 -0.39
CA GLY A 763 8.63 28.85 -0.35
C GLY A 763 7.73 28.61 -1.57
N GLN A 764 6.50 29.15 -1.52
CA GLN A 764 5.54 28.99 -2.61
C GLN A 764 5.87 29.87 -3.83
N ALA A 765 6.64 30.96 -3.65
CA ALA A 765 6.99 31.88 -4.71
C ALA A 765 7.44 31.23 -6.04
N PRO A 766 8.36 30.25 -6.08
CA PRO A 766 8.78 29.63 -7.34
C PRO A 766 7.72 28.70 -7.96
N SER A 767 6.75 28.24 -7.17
CA SER A 767 5.60 27.47 -7.66
C SER A 767 4.52 28.41 -8.22
N ASP A 768 4.27 29.52 -7.54
CA ASP A 768 3.19 30.46 -7.87
C ASP A 768 3.59 31.47 -8.97
N TYR A 769 4.85 31.90 -8.98
CA TYR A 769 5.37 32.96 -9.85
C TYR A 769 6.54 32.45 -10.68
N LEU A 770 6.29 32.22 -11.97
CA LEU A 770 7.31 31.71 -12.89
C LEU A 770 8.49 32.70 -13.02
N GLU A 771 8.21 34.00 -13.03
CA GLU A 771 9.22 35.05 -13.06
C GLU A 771 10.14 35.04 -11.83
N PHE A 772 9.66 34.51 -10.70
CA PHE A 772 10.45 34.36 -9.49
C PHE A 772 11.34 33.11 -9.56
N ALA A 773 10.82 32.00 -10.11
CA ALA A 773 11.61 30.81 -10.41
C ALA A 773 12.76 31.13 -11.37
N GLU A 774 12.48 31.87 -12.45
CA GLU A 774 13.49 32.34 -13.39
C GLU A 774 14.56 33.21 -12.69
N PHE A 775 14.12 34.16 -11.85
CA PHE A 775 15.01 35.03 -11.10
C PHE A 775 15.99 34.28 -10.18
N VAL A 776 15.55 33.23 -9.45
CA VAL A 776 16.47 32.48 -8.58
C VAL A 776 17.44 31.61 -9.38
N VAL A 777 17.04 31.13 -10.57
CA VAL A 777 17.94 30.44 -11.51
C VAL A 777 19.03 31.40 -12.01
N GLU A 778 18.67 32.63 -12.39
CA GLU A 778 19.63 33.67 -12.76
C GLU A 778 20.62 34.00 -11.63
N CYS A 779 20.20 33.87 -10.37
CA CYS A 779 21.07 34.07 -9.21
C CYS A 779 22.02 32.88 -8.96
N GLY A 780 21.80 31.73 -9.60
CA GLY A 780 22.61 30.52 -9.43
C GLY A 780 22.17 29.62 -8.27
N ILE A 781 20.88 29.57 -7.97
CA ILE A 781 20.33 28.64 -6.96
C ILE A 781 20.69 27.18 -7.30
N GLU A 782 20.99 26.36 -6.30
CA GLU A 782 21.31 24.93 -6.53
C GLU A 782 20.04 24.09 -6.71
N THR A 783 19.08 24.26 -5.80
CA THR A 783 17.82 23.51 -5.81
C THR A 783 16.60 24.42 -5.71
N MET A 784 15.51 23.97 -6.32
CA MET A 784 14.21 24.63 -6.25
C MET A 784 13.16 23.60 -5.88
N SER A 785 12.53 23.77 -4.71
CA SER A 785 11.53 22.84 -4.19
C SER A 785 10.14 23.35 -4.52
N LEU A 786 9.37 22.54 -5.23
CA LEU A 786 8.09 22.93 -5.82
C LEU A 786 6.95 22.03 -5.35
N ASN A 787 5.73 22.55 -5.37
CA ASN A 787 4.55 21.71 -5.21
C ASN A 787 4.44 20.75 -6.42
N PRO A 788 4.04 19.47 -6.20
CA PRO A 788 4.05 18.46 -7.26
C PRO A 788 3.34 18.85 -8.57
N ASP A 789 2.22 19.56 -8.46
CA ASP A 789 1.39 20.06 -9.57
C ASP A 789 2.09 21.10 -10.47
N THR A 790 3.07 21.83 -9.93
CA THR A 790 3.80 22.88 -10.65
C THR A 790 5.13 22.41 -11.26
N VAL A 791 5.64 21.24 -10.82
CA VAL A 791 6.98 20.73 -11.19
C VAL A 791 7.20 20.73 -12.69
N ILE A 792 6.24 20.17 -13.44
CA ILE A 792 6.38 19.99 -14.88
C ILE A 792 6.47 21.34 -15.60
N LYS A 793 5.54 22.25 -15.30
CA LYS A 793 5.47 23.59 -15.90
C LYS A 793 6.75 24.37 -15.63
N THR A 794 7.21 24.36 -14.38
CA THR A 794 8.41 25.11 -13.98
C THR A 794 9.67 24.49 -14.56
N THR A 795 9.78 23.15 -14.62
CA THR A 795 10.93 22.47 -15.23
C THR A 795 11.12 22.88 -16.69
N LEU A 796 10.04 22.96 -17.47
CA LEU A 796 10.09 23.39 -18.88
C LEU A 796 10.59 24.83 -19.02
N ALA A 797 10.08 25.74 -18.19
CA ALA A 797 10.50 27.14 -18.21
C ALA A 797 11.96 27.32 -17.78
N VAL A 798 12.38 26.63 -16.72
CA VAL A 798 13.78 26.63 -16.25
C VAL A 798 14.70 26.10 -17.33
N ALA A 799 14.36 25.01 -18.00
CA ALA A 799 15.18 24.47 -19.09
C ALA A 799 15.32 25.45 -20.27
N GLU A 800 14.25 26.17 -20.62
CA GLU A 800 14.31 27.20 -21.65
C GLU A 800 15.19 28.39 -21.24
N LEU A 801 15.08 28.82 -19.98
CA LEU A 801 15.90 29.90 -19.42
C LEU A 801 17.38 29.49 -19.38
N GLU A 802 17.70 28.31 -18.87
CA GLU A 802 19.08 27.82 -18.81
C GLU A 802 19.72 27.76 -20.20
N LYS A 803 18.95 27.32 -21.20
CA LYS A 803 19.38 27.37 -22.62
C LYS A 803 19.65 28.79 -23.11
N LYS A 804 18.83 29.77 -22.71
CA LYS A 804 19.04 31.20 -23.04
C LYS A 804 20.28 31.77 -22.35
N LEU A 805 20.54 31.35 -21.12
CA LEU A 805 21.70 31.74 -20.31
C LEU A 805 22.99 30.99 -20.71
N GLY A 806 22.88 29.90 -21.48
CA GLY A 806 24.00 29.08 -21.93
C GLY A 806 24.62 28.24 -20.82
N ILE A 807 23.83 27.83 -19.82
CA ILE A 807 24.27 27.04 -18.66
C ILE A 807 23.74 25.61 -18.66
#